data_AF-A0A252EL87-F1
#
_entry.id   AF-A0A252EL87-F1
#
_cell.length_a   1.000
_cell.length_b   1.000
_cell.length_c   1.000
_cell.angle_alpha   90.00
_cell.angle_beta   90.00
_cell.angle_gamma   90.00
#
_symmetry.space_group_name_H-M   'P 1'
#
loop_
_entity.id
_entity.type
_entity.pdbx_description
1 polymer ?
#
loop_
_entity_poly.entity_id
_entity_poly.type
_entity_poly.pdbx_seq_one_letter_code
_entity_poly.pdbx_strand_id
1 'polypeptide(L)'
;MAVIYNTNYTHNPNAYLTLAIERAAREILGKDQVVVADNRSLGELASKGEHETLICIDGQRINIPLLQRVRPAFKTMILWTFEDPFMKEFNAANAGLFDHVFTNDPVCVEAYGSKGHYLPLAASVSLHDRKIKKADELDYDIFFAGTMWPNRVETLRHVITAFPDARLKLICPGNEYLPPLPSDLAEIAIQRPVSHEAFIDFANASAVTLTMFRDYASHGDTSQATAPGPRFYELGLAGTAQVVEAPEVMDKEYFDDVHGTMLCRNVDDVIAAIDALLSNPTLRRRSAQSAKKDVQNKHLYENRIRRIMEVSGANFGRVQPPALPAENRRLKVLMCTHSTVYEAAWGGVEVYQETLCNLLGRKVDFYYWLRRGDKCRFLTADGEEIERFDVPEVGWTDAMCDGPEEMAFSNVISHYNIDLVHFQHLGHHALSLPIIAKSCGAGVVFSAHDFWLVSSRYNLLDQSFQYDEEKAKSVVAYDIILKNAENVEFGGEQTRRAFIANMLHSVDAFLFGSEHSYNLISEVYPVVETKKCSVLGIPSPESTLPVTPKEYAPLNGRPLGVAVVGNFLRTKGADTILSLFELAHPDHFHFHIFGAVHPEYKQVLADLNRPNITVHGQYSMGNIDKLKIADVALNLSIWPETYCISLSEAWQTGLIPIVSDIGALHDRVKDGENGFAVKLNSPAKVLERLELLRSSEPLRQQIMANISPDLWPDGQSYGESLFEIYNEVAPVTRLGFSEMQIDAGQVHLLPHPSWRHQAPPRHIFDPPTARDLTVELPEPVTDWFSIQDAKFYIDDVCFLVFAESEPSDFEEAYEFHIRGWYAVPRVNASGTLYTVLIGNEDQPIIFLPCIRESRPDVLTVYPDAPRRSGFAGQAALRGKWCEGTYRIALMNVINTKASFAVTSCQITVKEGKIVEIEQEDPTTKQILSDFARVSHRDGKLRNIKMVDIDTDVLERDHSSDMVYFIDNCGDLIGDLPPEIDGNGIYMKGWTFMHNLRAAGQVYLACVSEDEDDVVYFRTTRAIRNDVSGIFSDAPLCCGFTANINFNSGFSKPLNGNYRMSLVNIVNDTVGVMPLNIIVELKDSVVQSLFTQDVTAEIAERVKDIVLA
;
A
#
# COMPACT_ATOMS: atom_id res chain seq x y z
N MET A 1 3.16 -20.29 -23.61
CA MET A 1 3.17 -19.88 -22.24
C MET A 1 2.31 -18.65 -22.25
N ALA A 2 1.23 -18.64 -21.49
CA ALA A 2 0.38 -17.49 -21.31
C ALA A 2 0.98 -16.67 -20.17
N VAL A 3 1.18 -15.38 -20.41
CA VAL A 3 1.50 -14.44 -19.34
C VAL A 3 0.17 -13.96 -18.76
N ILE A 4 -0.04 -14.16 -17.46
CA ILE A 4 -1.17 -13.58 -16.73
C ILE A 4 -0.64 -12.39 -15.94
N TYR A 5 -1.16 -11.21 -16.21
CA TYR A 5 -0.74 -9.98 -15.54
C TYR A 5 -1.92 -9.40 -14.76
N ASN A 6 -1.80 -9.30 -13.44
CA ASN A 6 -2.78 -8.56 -12.66
C ASN A 6 -2.46 -7.07 -12.77
N THR A 7 -3.37 -6.32 -13.40
CA THR A 7 -3.21 -4.88 -13.58
C THR A 7 -3.23 -4.13 -12.25
N ASN A 8 -3.81 -4.67 -11.19
CA ASN A 8 -3.80 -4.06 -9.87
C ASN A 8 -2.53 -4.40 -9.10
N TYR A 9 -1.50 -3.55 -9.26
CA TYR A 9 -0.16 -3.71 -8.67
C TYR A 9 -0.02 -3.18 -7.23
N THR A 10 -1.12 -2.86 -6.55
CA THR A 10 -1.12 -2.39 -5.14
C THR A 10 -1.74 -3.44 -4.21
N HIS A 11 -1.87 -3.14 -2.91
CA HIS A 11 -2.51 -4.07 -1.97
C HIS A 11 -3.96 -4.39 -2.42
N ASN A 12 -4.14 -5.58 -3.01
CA ASN A 12 -5.41 -6.02 -3.60
C ASN A 12 -6.03 -7.13 -2.73
N PRO A 13 -7.18 -6.89 -2.06
CA PRO A 13 -7.85 -7.92 -1.25
C PRO A 13 -8.34 -9.10 -2.10
N ASN A 14 -8.48 -8.91 -3.41
CA ASN A 14 -8.87 -9.92 -4.38
C ASN A 14 -7.67 -10.63 -5.04
N ALA A 15 -6.45 -10.49 -4.52
CA ALA A 15 -5.26 -11.14 -5.08
C ALA A 15 -5.38 -12.69 -5.16
N TYR A 16 -6.23 -13.31 -4.34
CA TYR A 16 -6.52 -14.74 -4.43
C TYR A 16 -7.19 -15.14 -5.76
N LEU A 17 -7.88 -14.21 -6.44
CA LEU A 17 -8.45 -14.46 -7.77
C LEU A 17 -7.35 -14.70 -8.80
N THR A 18 -6.22 -13.99 -8.71
CA THR A 18 -5.04 -14.24 -9.55
C THR A 18 -4.52 -15.66 -9.33
N LEU A 19 -4.44 -16.12 -8.08
CA LEU A 19 -4.03 -17.50 -7.76
C LEU A 19 -5.04 -18.52 -8.29
N ALA A 20 -6.34 -18.24 -8.18
CA ALA A 20 -7.40 -19.11 -8.70
C ALA A 20 -7.31 -19.29 -10.22
N ILE A 21 -7.13 -18.17 -10.93
CA ILE A 21 -7.01 -18.12 -12.39
C ILE A 21 -5.69 -18.77 -12.85
N GLU A 22 -4.58 -18.50 -12.16
CA GLU A 22 -3.29 -19.15 -12.43
C GLU A 22 -3.41 -20.67 -12.32
N ARG A 23 -3.99 -21.18 -11.23
CA ARG A 23 -4.15 -22.62 -11.00
C ARG A 23 -5.02 -23.27 -12.09
N ALA A 24 -6.13 -22.62 -12.44
CA ALA A 24 -6.99 -23.08 -13.53
C ALA A 24 -6.25 -23.06 -14.87
N ALA A 25 -5.51 -22.00 -15.17
CA ALA A 25 -4.71 -21.90 -16.39
C ALA A 25 -3.63 -22.99 -16.44
N ARG A 26 -2.94 -23.29 -15.32
CA ARG A 26 -1.94 -24.38 -15.25
C ARG A 26 -2.57 -25.75 -15.46
N GLU A 27 -3.80 -25.98 -15.00
CA GLU A 27 -4.53 -27.23 -15.23
C GLU A 27 -4.93 -27.40 -16.70
N ILE A 28 -5.35 -26.31 -17.36
CA ILE A 28 -5.78 -26.34 -18.77
C ILE A 28 -4.61 -26.34 -19.77
N LEU A 29 -3.58 -25.53 -19.50
CA LEU A 29 -2.49 -25.26 -20.43
C LEU A 29 -1.21 -26.05 -20.11
N GLY A 30 -1.06 -26.52 -18.87
CA GLY A 30 0.16 -27.14 -18.35
C GLY A 30 1.00 -26.18 -17.51
N LYS A 31 1.70 -26.72 -16.49
CA LYS A 31 2.44 -25.92 -15.50
C LYS A 31 3.53 -25.03 -16.12
N ASP A 32 4.28 -25.55 -17.10
CA ASP A 32 5.37 -24.83 -17.76
C ASP A 32 4.88 -23.85 -18.84
N GLN A 33 3.55 -23.74 -19.00
CA GLN A 33 2.89 -22.89 -19.98
C GLN A 33 2.20 -21.68 -19.34
N VAL A 34 2.38 -21.41 -18.05
CA VAL A 34 1.75 -20.25 -17.39
C VAL A 34 2.75 -19.57 -16.47
N VAL A 35 2.84 -18.24 -16.58
CA VAL A 35 3.55 -17.38 -15.63
C VAL A 35 2.64 -16.24 -15.21
N VAL A 36 2.68 -15.90 -13.92
CA VAL A 36 2.05 -14.69 -13.39
C VAL A 36 3.10 -13.59 -13.39
N ALA A 37 2.82 -12.51 -14.09
CA ALA A 37 3.65 -11.32 -14.15
C ALA A 37 3.07 -10.21 -13.29
N ASP A 38 3.96 -9.29 -12.93
CA ASP A 38 3.69 -8.03 -12.25
C ASP A 38 4.44 -6.89 -12.98
N ASN A 39 4.39 -5.68 -12.44
CA ASN A 39 5.10 -4.53 -13.01
C ASN A 39 6.62 -4.72 -13.04
N ARG A 40 7.17 -5.55 -12.15
CA ARG A 40 8.61 -5.84 -12.06
C ARG A 40 9.07 -6.80 -13.16
N SER A 41 8.22 -7.75 -13.54
CA SER A 41 8.57 -8.90 -14.38
C SER A 41 7.98 -8.88 -15.79
N LEU A 42 6.90 -8.13 -16.04
CA LEU A 42 6.21 -8.13 -17.33
C LEU A 42 7.11 -7.66 -18.48
N GLY A 43 7.90 -6.60 -18.28
CA GLY A 43 8.83 -6.11 -19.29
C GLY A 43 9.90 -7.12 -19.68
N GLU A 44 10.48 -7.82 -18.69
CA GLU A 44 11.45 -8.90 -18.92
C GLU A 44 10.82 -10.09 -19.66
N LEU A 45 9.61 -10.50 -19.27
CA LEU A 45 8.92 -11.62 -19.93
C LEU A 45 8.59 -11.28 -21.39
N ALA A 46 8.19 -10.03 -21.64
CA ALA A 46 7.96 -9.52 -22.98
C ALA A 46 9.26 -9.55 -23.80
N SER A 47 10.38 -9.08 -23.26
CA SER A 47 11.66 -8.99 -23.99
C SER A 47 12.23 -10.33 -24.45
N LYS A 48 11.88 -11.43 -23.76
CA LYS A 48 12.30 -12.80 -24.10
C LYS A 48 11.59 -13.38 -25.32
N GLY A 49 10.40 -12.89 -25.69
CA GLY A 49 9.68 -13.34 -26.89
C GLY A 49 9.17 -14.78 -26.89
N GLU A 50 9.05 -15.42 -25.73
CA GLU A 50 8.64 -16.84 -25.61
C GLU A 50 7.11 -17.04 -25.56
N HIS A 51 6.36 -15.93 -25.60
CA HIS A 51 4.92 -15.86 -25.33
C HIS A 51 4.25 -14.99 -26.40
N GLU A 52 3.17 -15.50 -27.01
CA GLU A 52 2.39 -14.73 -27.98
C GLU A 52 1.14 -14.08 -27.37
N THR A 53 0.72 -14.52 -26.17
CA THR A 53 -0.54 -14.08 -25.55
C THR A 53 -0.31 -13.56 -24.13
N LEU A 54 -0.85 -12.37 -23.86
CA LEU A 54 -0.91 -11.73 -22.53
C LEU A 54 -2.38 -11.60 -22.10
N ILE A 55 -2.70 -12.13 -20.92
CA ILE A 55 -3.99 -11.97 -20.26
C ILE A 55 -3.83 -10.98 -19.12
N CYS A 56 -4.35 -9.77 -19.30
CA CYS A 56 -4.49 -8.77 -18.27
C CYS A 56 -5.79 -9.03 -17.50
N ILE A 57 -5.73 -9.12 -16.17
CA ILE A 57 -6.90 -9.33 -15.31
C ILE A 57 -7.10 -8.14 -14.36
N ASP A 58 -8.29 -8.05 -13.75
CA ASP A 58 -8.76 -7.00 -12.82
C ASP A 58 -9.30 -5.74 -13.53
N GLY A 59 -8.43 -4.95 -14.15
CA GLY A 59 -8.79 -3.72 -14.86
C GLY A 59 -8.83 -2.46 -13.98
N GLN A 60 -8.73 -2.57 -12.65
CA GLN A 60 -8.83 -1.40 -11.77
C GLN A 60 -7.69 -0.37 -11.89
N ARG A 61 -6.46 -0.80 -12.23
CA ARG A 61 -5.26 0.07 -12.21
C ARG A 61 -4.31 -0.22 -13.36
N ILE A 62 -4.79 -0.06 -14.60
CA ILE A 62 -3.98 -0.36 -15.78
C ILE A 62 -2.75 0.56 -15.87
N ASN A 63 -1.54 -0.01 -15.81
CA ASN A 63 -0.31 0.72 -16.16
C ASN A 63 -0.20 0.86 -17.68
N ILE A 64 -0.81 1.93 -18.21
CA ILE A 64 -0.92 2.19 -19.65
C ILE A 64 0.47 2.25 -20.32
N PRO A 65 1.47 3.00 -19.80
CA PRO A 65 2.78 3.04 -20.41
C PRO A 65 3.47 1.68 -20.50
N LEU A 66 3.38 0.85 -19.45
CA LEU A 66 3.92 -0.50 -19.46
C LEU A 66 3.23 -1.39 -20.50
N LEU A 67 1.91 -1.33 -20.60
CA LEU A 67 1.18 -2.10 -21.62
C LEU A 67 1.52 -1.63 -23.05
N GLN A 68 1.68 -0.32 -23.28
CA GLN A 68 2.14 0.22 -24.57
C GLN A 68 3.56 -0.25 -24.91
N ARG A 69 4.47 -0.26 -23.92
CA ARG A 69 5.83 -0.79 -24.05
C ARG A 69 5.84 -2.25 -24.48
N VAL A 70 5.03 -3.10 -23.85
CA VAL A 70 5.06 -4.56 -24.11
C VAL A 70 4.14 -5.00 -25.24
N ARG A 71 3.18 -4.18 -25.67
CA ARG A 71 2.19 -4.51 -26.72
C ARG A 71 2.80 -5.14 -27.98
N PRO A 72 3.95 -4.68 -28.51
CA PRO A 72 4.53 -5.28 -29.73
C PRO A 72 5.12 -6.68 -29.53
N ALA A 73 5.42 -7.08 -28.29
CA ALA A 73 5.93 -8.42 -27.99
C ALA A 73 4.83 -9.49 -28.00
N PHE A 74 3.56 -9.09 -27.85
CA PHE A 74 2.42 -10.00 -27.81
C PHE A 74 1.58 -9.91 -29.09
N LYS A 75 1.27 -11.06 -29.69
CA LYS A 75 0.37 -11.15 -30.83
C LYS A 75 -1.09 -10.89 -30.42
N THR A 76 -1.47 -11.37 -29.23
CA THR A 76 -2.81 -11.18 -28.67
C THR A 76 -2.75 -10.66 -27.24
N MET A 77 -3.44 -9.56 -26.96
CA MET A 77 -3.65 -9.01 -25.62
C MET A 77 -5.13 -9.09 -25.25
N ILE A 78 -5.40 -9.65 -24.07
CA ILE A 78 -6.76 -9.88 -23.55
C ILE A 78 -6.90 -9.10 -22.24
N LEU A 79 -8.00 -8.37 -22.06
CA LEU A 79 -8.40 -7.81 -20.76
C LEU A 79 -9.56 -8.61 -20.20
N TRP A 80 -9.52 -8.98 -18.93
CA TRP A 80 -10.67 -9.52 -18.18
C TRP A 80 -10.93 -8.66 -16.94
N THR A 81 -12.02 -7.90 -16.95
CA THR A 81 -12.36 -6.94 -15.90
C THR A 81 -13.12 -7.62 -14.75
N PHE A 82 -12.85 -7.18 -13.52
CA PHE A 82 -13.43 -7.77 -12.29
C PHE A 82 -14.45 -6.85 -11.59
N GLU A 83 -14.38 -5.55 -11.85
CA GLU A 83 -15.17 -4.51 -11.17
C GLU A 83 -16.03 -3.69 -12.13
N ASP A 84 -16.32 -4.19 -13.33
CA ASP A 84 -17.39 -3.61 -14.14
C ASP A 84 -18.74 -3.86 -13.42
N PRO A 85 -19.72 -2.92 -13.48
CA PRO A 85 -19.74 -1.70 -14.28
C PRO A 85 -19.06 -0.48 -13.61
N PHE A 86 -18.54 -0.63 -12.39
CA PHE A 86 -17.97 0.47 -11.62
C PHE A 86 -16.71 1.08 -12.27
N MET A 87 -15.94 0.26 -13.00
CA MET A 87 -14.76 0.69 -13.76
C MET A 87 -15.01 0.84 -15.27
N LYS A 88 -16.27 0.77 -15.72
CA LYS A 88 -16.64 0.72 -17.15
C LYS A 88 -16.00 1.85 -17.97
N GLU A 89 -16.13 3.10 -17.52
CA GLU A 89 -15.62 4.27 -18.26
C GLU A 89 -14.10 4.23 -18.41
N PHE A 90 -13.41 3.96 -17.30
CA PHE A 90 -11.94 3.80 -17.29
C PHE A 90 -11.49 2.65 -18.19
N ASN A 91 -12.12 1.49 -18.09
CA ASN A 91 -11.78 0.32 -18.89
C ASN A 91 -12.08 0.54 -20.38
N ALA A 92 -13.22 1.17 -20.72
CA ALA A 92 -13.61 1.45 -22.10
C ALA A 92 -12.64 2.44 -22.77
N ALA A 93 -12.20 3.47 -22.04
CA ALA A 93 -11.17 4.41 -22.52
C ALA A 93 -9.84 3.70 -22.86
N ASN A 94 -9.53 2.58 -22.21
CA ASN A 94 -8.29 1.81 -22.38
C ASN A 94 -8.44 0.57 -23.28
N ALA A 95 -9.64 0.26 -23.76
CA ALA A 95 -9.94 -0.93 -24.58
C ALA A 95 -9.18 -0.94 -25.94
N GLY A 96 -8.62 0.19 -26.35
CA GLY A 96 -7.76 0.30 -27.53
C GLY A 96 -6.49 -0.56 -27.46
N LEU A 97 -5.98 -0.86 -26.26
CA LEU A 97 -4.75 -1.63 -26.05
C LEU A 97 -4.94 -3.15 -26.26
N PHE A 98 -6.18 -3.63 -26.18
CA PHE A 98 -6.52 -5.05 -26.14
C PHE A 98 -7.20 -5.49 -27.44
N ASP A 99 -7.03 -6.76 -27.78
CA ASP A 99 -7.69 -7.38 -28.92
C ASP A 99 -9.06 -7.96 -28.51
N HIS A 100 -9.16 -8.42 -27.25
CA HIS A 100 -10.41 -8.90 -26.63
C HIS A 100 -10.59 -8.31 -25.24
N VAL A 101 -11.83 -7.96 -24.89
CA VAL A 101 -12.21 -7.50 -23.55
C VAL A 101 -13.35 -8.38 -23.03
N PHE A 102 -13.05 -9.13 -21.98
CA PHE A 102 -14.01 -9.90 -21.23
C PHE A 102 -14.48 -9.08 -20.03
N THR A 103 -15.78 -8.94 -19.85
CA THR A 103 -16.36 -8.18 -18.74
C THR A 103 -17.19 -9.07 -17.83
N ASN A 104 -17.05 -8.86 -16.52
CA ASN A 104 -17.84 -9.56 -15.51
C ASN A 104 -19.30 -9.07 -15.45
N ASP A 105 -19.66 -7.99 -16.15
CA ASP A 105 -20.99 -7.41 -16.16
C ASP A 105 -21.54 -7.28 -17.60
N PRO A 106 -22.74 -7.85 -17.88
CA PRO A 106 -23.26 -7.98 -19.24
C PRO A 106 -23.59 -6.62 -19.89
N VAL A 107 -24.01 -5.62 -19.11
CA VAL A 107 -24.35 -4.28 -19.63
C VAL A 107 -23.12 -3.54 -20.15
N CYS A 108 -21.91 -3.95 -19.74
CA CYS A 108 -20.67 -3.33 -20.20
C CYS A 108 -20.19 -3.86 -21.56
N VAL A 109 -20.75 -4.95 -22.09
CA VAL A 109 -20.30 -5.56 -23.35
C VAL A 109 -20.34 -4.56 -24.51
N GLU A 110 -21.44 -3.80 -24.62
CA GLU A 110 -21.62 -2.82 -25.70
C GLU A 110 -20.58 -1.71 -25.64
N ALA A 111 -20.12 -1.31 -24.44
CA ALA A 111 -19.10 -0.29 -24.25
C ALA A 111 -17.74 -0.66 -24.88
N TYR A 112 -17.49 -1.96 -25.11
CA TYR A 112 -16.26 -2.48 -25.73
C TYR A 112 -16.43 -2.81 -27.23
N GLY A 113 -17.61 -2.56 -27.81
CA GLY A 113 -17.89 -2.79 -29.22
C GLY A 113 -17.65 -4.25 -29.65
N SER A 114 -17.03 -4.45 -30.82
CA SER A 114 -16.78 -5.80 -31.36
C SER A 114 -15.77 -6.63 -30.56
N LYS A 115 -15.05 -6.03 -29.60
CA LYS A 115 -14.08 -6.70 -28.73
C LYS A 115 -14.70 -7.22 -27.43
N GLY A 116 -15.92 -6.77 -27.11
CA GLY A 116 -16.58 -7.02 -25.84
C GLY A 116 -17.20 -8.41 -25.76
N HIS A 117 -16.98 -9.10 -24.64
CA HIS A 117 -17.55 -10.41 -24.37
C HIS A 117 -17.97 -10.50 -22.89
N TYR A 118 -19.20 -10.92 -22.63
CA TYR A 118 -19.61 -11.22 -21.26
C TYR A 118 -18.94 -12.50 -20.77
N LEU A 119 -18.28 -12.43 -19.61
CA LEU A 119 -17.66 -13.57 -18.95
C LEU A 119 -17.64 -13.34 -17.43
N PRO A 120 -18.57 -13.95 -16.67
CA PRO A 120 -18.60 -13.77 -15.22
C PRO A 120 -17.37 -14.40 -14.57
N LEU A 121 -17.05 -13.95 -13.37
CA LEU A 121 -16.08 -14.63 -12.51
C LEU A 121 -16.59 -16.03 -12.10
N ALA A 122 -15.78 -16.75 -11.33
CA ALA A 122 -15.98 -18.17 -11.09
C ALA A 122 -15.45 -18.61 -9.72
N ALA A 123 -15.54 -19.91 -9.44
CA ALA A 123 -14.96 -20.55 -8.26
C ALA A 123 -13.71 -21.38 -8.60
N SER A 124 -12.86 -21.65 -7.61
CA SER A 124 -11.72 -22.56 -7.72
C SER A 124 -11.91 -23.75 -6.80
N VAL A 125 -11.74 -24.95 -7.34
CA VAL A 125 -11.78 -26.20 -6.54
C VAL A 125 -10.71 -26.16 -5.44
N SER A 126 -9.52 -25.68 -5.76
CA SER A 126 -8.39 -25.67 -4.82
C SER A 126 -8.53 -24.70 -3.65
N LEU A 127 -9.41 -23.70 -3.75
CA LEU A 127 -9.61 -22.68 -2.72
C LEU A 127 -10.96 -22.85 -2.02
N HIS A 128 -12.02 -23.12 -2.78
CA HIS A 128 -13.40 -23.01 -2.29
C HIS A 128 -14.08 -24.35 -2.04
N ASP A 129 -13.59 -25.47 -2.61
CA ASP A 129 -14.30 -26.76 -2.45
C ASP A 129 -14.25 -27.25 -1.00
N ARG A 130 -15.44 -27.48 -0.43
CA ARG A 130 -15.60 -28.07 0.91
C ARG A 130 -16.67 -29.13 0.91
N LYS A 131 -16.51 -30.16 1.74
CA LYS A 131 -17.58 -31.15 1.95
C LYS A 131 -18.78 -30.47 2.59
N ILE A 132 -19.99 -30.78 2.09
CA ILE A 132 -21.23 -30.26 2.68
C ILE A 132 -21.39 -30.87 4.08
N LYS A 133 -21.37 -30.02 5.11
CA LYS A 133 -21.59 -30.40 6.51
C LYS A 133 -23.05 -30.76 6.77
N LYS A 134 -23.28 -31.69 7.70
CA LYS A 134 -24.62 -31.99 8.24
C LYS A 134 -25.06 -30.90 9.23
N ALA A 135 -26.35 -30.83 9.52
CA ALA A 135 -26.90 -29.79 10.41
C ALA A 135 -26.30 -29.80 11.82
N ASP A 136 -25.98 -30.99 12.35
CA ASP A 136 -25.35 -31.20 13.66
C ASP A 136 -23.84 -30.87 13.69
N GLU A 137 -23.23 -30.62 12.52
CA GLU A 137 -21.81 -30.25 12.37
C GLU A 137 -21.62 -28.73 12.15
N LEU A 138 -22.71 -27.95 12.18
CA LEU A 138 -22.71 -26.51 11.92
C LEU A 138 -22.46 -25.69 13.19
N ASP A 139 -21.53 -24.76 13.09
CA ASP A 139 -21.12 -23.88 14.19
C ASP A 139 -22.01 -22.63 14.28
N TYR A 140 -22.58 -22.22 13.14
CA TYR A 140 -23.36 -20.99 13.00
C TYR A 140 -24.66 -21.24 12.25
N ASP A 141 -25.66 -20.39 12.52
CA ASP A 141 -26.94 -20.44 11.85
C ASP A 141 -26.95 -19.50 10.64
N ILE A 142 -26.44 -18.27 10.82
CA ILE A 142 -26.39 -17.25 9.76
C ILE A 142 -24.98 -16.67 9.65
N PHE A 143 -24.44 -16.64 8.43
CA PHE A 143 -23.15 -16.03 8.11
C PHE A 143 -23.26 -14.95 7.03
N PHE A 144 -22.53 -13.85 7.25
CA PHE A 144 -22.28 -12.83 6.24
C PHE A 144 -20.83 -12.34 6.33
N ALA A 145 -20.22 -12.10 5.18
CA ALA A 145 -18.92 -11.43 5.11
C ALA A 145 -18.85 -10.45 3.94
N GLY A 146 -18.50 -9.21 4.21
CA GLY A 146 -18.35 -8.17 3.20
C GLY A 146 -18.35 -6.77 3.79
N THR A 147 -17.87 -5.82 3.00
CA THR A 147 -17.95 -4.40 3.33
C THR A 147 -19.40 -3.98 3.52
N MET A 148 -19.66 -3.19 4.56
CA MET A 148 -20.99 -2.77 4.97
C MET A 148 -21.42 -1.48 4.26
N TRP A 149 -22.02 -1.65 3.08
CA TRP A 149 -22.73 -0.58 2.39
C TRP A 149 -24.05 -0.27 3.12
N PRO A 150 -24.60 0.96 3.02
CA PRO A 150 -25.80 1.35 3.76
C PRO A 150 -26.98 0.37 3.63
N ASN A 151 -27.25 -0.12 2.42
CA ASN A 151 -28.32 -1.09 2.18
C ASN A 151 -28.12 -2.41 2.95
N ARG A 152 -26.88 -2.90 3.06
CA ARG A 152 -26.56 -4.14 3.78
C ARG A 152 -26.69 -3.99 5.29
N VAL A 153 -26.38 -2.79 5.82
CA VAL A 153 -26.54 -2.48 7.24
C VAL A 153 -28.01 -2.60 7.64
N GLU A 154 -28.91 -2.03 6.83
CA GLU A 154 -30.35 -2.11 7.06
C GLU A 154 -30.85 -3.56 7.05
N THR A 155 -30.57 -4.32 5.99
CA THR A 155 -30.99 -5.72 5.86
C THR A 155 -30.47 -6.56 7.03
N LEU A 156 -29.19 -6.42 7.39
CA LEU A 156 -28.61 -7.25 8.44
C LEU A 156 -29.17 -6.94 9.84
N ARG A 157 -29.46 -5.67 10.14
CA ARG A 157 -30.09 -5.29 11.41
C ARG A 157 -31.50 -5.90 11.54
N HIS A 158 -32.28 -5.91 10.45
CA HIS A 158 -33.57 -6.59 10.43
C HIS A 158 -33.44 -8.11 10.62
N VAL A 159 -32.44 -8.74 9.99
CA VAL A 159 -32.15 -10.18 10.19
C VAL A 159 -31.79 -10.47 11.66
N ILE A 160 -30.94 -9.65 12.29
CA ILE A 160 -30.58 -9.84 13.70
C ILE A 160 -31.80 -9.70 14.60
N THR A 161 -32.66 -8.70 14.35
CA THR A 161 -33.90 -8.52 15.10
C THR A 161 -34.89 -9.66 14.89
N ALA A 162 -34.96 -10.23 13.68
CA ALA A 162 -35.86 -11.34 13.36
C ALA A 162 -35.40 -12.69 13.95
N PHE A 163 -34.09 -12.86 14.19
CA PHE A 163 -33.50 -14.11 14.70
C PHE A 163 -32.58 -13.87 15.91
N PRO A 164 -33.12 -13.45 17.07
CA PRO A 164 -32.32 -13.06 18.24
C PRO A 164 -31.49 -14.21 18.82
N ASP A 165 -31.97 -15.46 18.73
CA ASP A 165 -31.28 -16.65 19.25
C ASP A 165 -30.32 -17.30 18.24
N ALA A 166 -30.20 -16.76 17.02
CA ALA A 166 -29.35 -17.35 16.00
C ALA A 166 -27.86 -17.18 16.33
N ARG A 167 -27.06 -18.24 16.14
CA ARG A 167 -25.60 -18.16 16.25
C ARG A 167 -25.04 -17.46 15.02
N LEU A 168 -24.75 -16.17 15.15
CA LEU A 168 -24.28 -15.33 14.04
C LEU A 168 -22.76 -15.40 13.86
N LYS A 169 -22.32 -15.33 12.60
CA LYS A 169 -20.92 -15.04 12.25
C LYS A 169 -20.87 -13.91 11.22
N LEU A 170 -20.37 -12.76 11.64
CA LEU A 170 -20.35 -11.55 10.82
C LEU A 170 -18.92 -11.03 10.64
N ILE A 171 -18.53 -10.80 9.38
CA ILE A 171 -17.20 -10.27 9.02
C ILE A 171 -17.39 -9.02 8.17
N CYS A 172 -17.20 -7.87 8.80
CA CYS A 172 -17.63 -6.57 8.29
C CYS A 172 -16.42 -5.62 8.30
N PRO A 173 -15.42 -5.81 7.42
CA PRO A 173 -14.22 -4.99 7.41
C PRO A 173 -14.58 -3.50 7.24
N GLY A 174 -13.93 -2.65 8.04
CA GLY A 174 -14.08 -1.20 7.93
C GLY A 174 -13.55 -0.67 6.59
N ASN A 175 -14.08 0.47 6.16
CA ASN A 175 -13.65 1.21 4.98
C ASN A 175 -13.75 2.72 5.28
N GLU A 176 -12.66 3.45 5.14
CA GLU A 176 -12.60 4.89 5.41
C GLU A 176 -13.49 5.74 4.48
N TYR A 177 -13.86 5.20 3.31
CA TYR A 177 -14.77 5.84 2.35
C TYR A 177 -16.24 5.49 2.59
N LEU A 178 -16.56 4.84 3.71
CA LEU A 178 -17.91 4.48 4.12
C LEU A 178 -18.22 4.98 5.53
N PRO A 179 -19.53 5.14 5.84
CA PRO A 179 -19.95 5.42 7.20
C PRO A 179 -19.42 4.36 8.19
N PRO A 180 -19.01 4.77 9.40
CA PRO A 180 -18.73 3.86 10.51
C PRO A 180 -19.88 2.88 10.74
N LEU A 181 -19.54 1.64 11.10
CA LEU A 181 -20.52 0.61 11.46
C LEU A 181 -21.32 1.01 12.70
N PRO A 182 -22.65 0.84 12.71
CA PRO A 182 -23.49 0.93 13.91
C PRO A 182 -22.97 0.10 15.06
N SER A 183 -23.14 0.56 16.30
CA SER A 183 -22.54 -0.06 17.49
C SER A 183 -22.99 -1.51 17.68
N ASP A 184 -24.29 -1.75 17.53
CA ASP A 184 -24.93 -3.08 17.63
C ASP A 184 -24.30 -4.11 16.68
N LEU A 185 -24.07 -3.75 15.42
CA LEU A 185 -23.35 -4.58 14.45
C LEU A 185 -21.87 -4.69 14.78
N ALA A 186 -21.25 -3.60 15.18
CA ALA A 186 -19.82 -3.53 15.38
C ALA A 186 -19.36 -4.38 16.58
N GLU A 187 -20.18 -4.54 17.60
CA GLU A 187 -19.92 -5.39 18.78
C GLU A 187 -19.90 -6.88 18.43
N ILE A 188 -20.76 -7.32 17.51
CA ILE A 188 -20.88 -8.74 17.13
C ILE A 188 -20.10 -9.10 15.86
N ALA A 189 -19.64 -8.11 15.09
CA ALA A 189 -18.91 -8.32 13.84
C ALA A 189 -17.39 -8.18 13.97
N ILE A 190 -16.68 -9.04 13.24
CA ILE A 190 -15.23 -8.90 13.03
C ILE A 190 -14.99 -7.78 12.02
N GLN A 191 -14.47 -6.64 12.47
CA GLN A 191 -14.29 -5.43 11.64
C GLN A 191 -12.98 -5.36 10.87
N ARG A 192 -12.38 -6.51 10.60
CA ARG A 192 -11.15 -6.63 9.82
C ARG A 192 -11.31 -7.70 8.76
N PRO A 193 -10.58 -7.58 7.63
CA PRO A 193 -10.52 -8.67 6.66
C PRO A 193 -10.03 -9.95 7.33
N VAL A 194 -10.55 -11.09 6.87
CA VAL A 194 -10.02 -12.42 7.20
C VAL A 194 -9.36 -13.00 5.96
N SER A 195 -8.56 -14.06 6.13
CA SER A 195 -8.06 -14.81 4.98
C SER A 195 -9.23 -15.37 4.17
N HIS A 196 -9.04 -15.48 2.85
CA HIS A 196 -10.07 -16.04 1.97
C HIS A 196 -10.44 -17.48 2.35
N GLU A 197 -9.48 -18.26 2.85
CA GLU A 197 -9.72 -19.62 3.37
C GLU A 197 -10.68 -19.60 4.58
N ALA A 198 -10.46 -18.70 5.54
CA ALA A 198 -11.34 -18.55 6.69
C ALA A 198 -12.75 -18.11 6.26
N PHE A 199 -12.88 -17.22 5.27
CA PHE A 199 -14.18 -16.85 4.69
C PHE A 199 -14.97 -18.07 4.19
N ILE A 200 -14.32 -18.95 3.41
CA ILE A 200 -14.92 -20.19 2.90
C ILE A 200 -15.29 -21.16 4.03
N ASP A 201 -14.42 -21.30 5.03
CA ASP A 201 -14.66 -22.21 6.15
C ASP A 201 -15.81 -21.74 7.03
N PHE A 202 -15.92 -20.44 7.29
CA PHE A 202 -17.08 -19.88 8.00
C PHE A 202 -18.37 -20.09 7.22
N ALA A 203 -18.38 -19.85 5.91
CA ALA A 203 -19.55 -20.12 5.07
C ALA A 203 -19.98 -21.60 5.13
N ASN A 204 -19.03 -22.53 5.04
CA ASN A 204 -19.30 -23.97 5.09
C ASN A 204 -19.79 -24.43 6.48
N ALA A 205 -19.35 -23.75 7.55
CA ALA A 205 -19.77 -23.99 8.93
C ALA A 205 -21.15 -23.40 9.28
N SER A 206 -21.81 -22.72 8.33
CA SER A 206 -23.11 -22.07 8.57
C SER A 206 -24.29 -22.81 7.94
N ALA A 207 -25.46 -22.70 8.57
CA ALA A 207 -26.71 -23.21 8.01
C ALA A 207 -27.10 -22.42 6.76
N VAL A 208 -27.03 -21.09 6.85
CA VAL A 208 -27.33 -20.13 5.78
C VAL A 208 -26.18 -19.14 5.63
N THR A 209 -25.80 -18.83 4.39
CA THR A 209 -24.90 -17.72 4.06
C THR A 209 -25.63 -16.68 3.21
N LEU A 210 -25.51 -15.41 3.60
CA LEU A 210 -26.11 -14.29 2.90
C LEU A 210 -25.17 -13.76 1.82
N THR A 211 -25.69 -13.62 0.60
CA THR A 211 -25.03 -12.90 -0.51
C THR A 211 -25.85 -11.66 -0.79
N MET A 212 -25.38 -10.51 -0.30
CA MET A 212 -26.03 -9.21 -0.53
C MET A 212 -25.23 -8.41 -1.54
N PHE A 213 -25.86 -7.85 -2.57
CA PHE A 213 -25.16 -6.97 -3.52
C PHE A 213 -25.08 -5.53 -3.01
N ARG A 214 -24.12 -4.78 -3.55
CA ARG A 214 -23.90 -3.38 -3.21
C ARG A 214 -24.94 -2.53 -3.94
N ASP A 215 -25.51 -1.57 -3.23
CA ASP A 215 -26.19 -0.42 -3.83
C ASP A 215 -25.61 0.87 -3.25
N TYR A 216 -24.51 1.32 -3.86
CA TYR A 216 -23.84 2.53 -3.43
C TYR A 216 -22.90 3.02 -4.52
N ALA A 217 -22.92 4.30 -4.90
CA ALA A 217 -21.92 4.84 -5.82
C ALA A 217 -20.70 5.35 -5.02
N SER A 218 -19.60 4.58 -5.00
CA SER A 218 -18.35 5.00 -4.36
C SER A 218 -17.63 6.08 -5.17
N HIS A 219 -17.78 6.04 -6.50
CA HIS A 219 -17.30 7.03 -7.46
C HIS A 219 -18.29 7.09 -8.64
N GLY A 220 -18.54 8.28 -9.21
CA GLY A 220 -19.50 8.47 -10.31
C GLY A 220 -20.97 8.23 -9.91
N ASP A 221 -21.78 7.85 -10.91
CA ASP A 221 -23.25 7.71 -10.79
C ASP A 221 -23.74 6.25 -10.75
N THR A 222 -22.89 5.27 -11.02
CA THR A 222 -23.29 3.85 -11.05
C THR A 222 -23.20 3.23 -9.65
N SER A 223 -24.33 2.85 -9.07
CA SER A 223 -24.41 2.29 -7.72
C SER A 223 -24.52 0.76 -7.65
N GLN A 224 -24.96 0.11 -8.74
CA GLN A 224 -25.31 -1.32 -8.78
C GLN A 224 -24.67 -2.05 -9.98
N ALA A 225 -24.40 -3.34 -9.79
CA ALA A 225 -24.04 -4.28 -10.87
C ALA A 225 -25.29 -5.01 -11.40
N THR A 226 -25.21 -5.56 -12.60
CA THR A 226 -26.32 -6.24 -13.29
C THR A 226 -26.15 -7.76 -13.39
N ALA A 227 -25.03 -8.29 -12.90
CA ALA A 227 -24.78 -9.73 -12.75
C ALA A 227 -24.06 -10.07 -11.42
N PRO A 228 -24.16 -11.32 -10.94
CA PRO A 228 -23.54 -11.73 -9.69
C PRO A 228 -22.01 -11.79 -9.78
N GLY A 229 -21.36 -11.23 -8.75
CA GLY A 229 -19.91 -11.31 -8.55
C GLY A 229 -19.42 -12.72 -8.13
N PRO A 230 -18.10 -12.88 -7.88
CA PRO A 230 -17.47 -14.19 -7.70
C PRO A 230 -18.06 -14.96 -6.51
N ARG A 231 -18.31 -14.27 -5.39
CA ARG A 231 -18.79 -14.86 -4.13
C ARG A 231 -20.00 -15.77 -4.27
N PHE A 232 -20.92 -15.45 -5.19
CA PHE A 232 -22.08 -16.29 -5.49
C PHE A 232 -21.68 -17.72 -5.91
N TYR A 233 -20.68 -17.83 -6.76
CA TYR A 233 -20.12 -19.11 -7.21
C TYR A 233 -19.24 -19.75 -6.13
N GLU A 234 -18.42 -18.95 -5.45
CA GLU A 234 -17.49 -19.44 -4.42
C GLU A 234 -18.22 -20.12 -3.27
N LEU A 235 -19.32 -19.50 -2.80
CA LEU A 235 -20.18 -20.05 -1.76
C LEU A 235 -20.93 -21.30 -2.23
N GLY A 236 -21.30 -21.37 -3.50
CA GLY A 236 -21.85 -22.59 -4.09
C GLY A 236 -20.86 -23.75 -3.94
N LEU A 237 -19.58 -23.51 -4.26
CA LEU A 237 -18.54 -24.53 -4.14
C LEU A 237 -18.15 -24.84 -2.68
N ALA A 238 -18.26 -23.86 -1.79
CA ALA A 238 -18.12 -24.01 -0.34
C ALA A 238 -19.18 -24.94 0.27
N GLY A 239 -20.24 -25.29 -0.46
CA GLY A 239 -21.23 -26.26 -0.01
C GLY A 239 -22.13 -25.74 1.12
N THR A 240 -22.45 -24.45 1.10
CA THR A 240 -23.41 -23.80 1.99
C THR A 240 -24.74 -23.52 1.27
N ALA A 241 -25.83 -23.36 2.03
CA ALA A 241 -27.09 -22.88 1.46
C ALA A 241 -27.06 -21.35 1.41
N GLN A 242 -27.55 -20.77 0.31
CA GLN A 242 -27.39 -19.35 0.05
C GLN A 242 -28.75 -18.65 -0.05
N VAL A 243 -28.89 -17.54 0.67
CA VAL A 243 -29.93 -16.53 0.46
C VAL A 243 -29.27 -15.35 -0.22
N VAL A 244 -29.82 -14.94 -1.36
CA VAL A 244 -29.21 -13.96 -2.26
C VAL A 244 -30.13 -12.77 -2.37
N GLU A 245 -29.76 -11.66 -1.76
CA GLU A 245 -30.46 -10.39 -1.89
C GLU A 245 -29.89 -9.63 -3.08
N ALA A 246 -30.69 -9.46 -4.14
CA ALA A 246 -30.27 -8.78 -5.35
C ALA A 246 -31.34 -7.79 -5.86
N PRO A 247 -30.94 -6.60 -6.31
CA PRO A 247 -31.86 -5.61 -6.87
C PRO A 247 -32.47 -6.08 -8.19
N GLU A 248 -33.61 -5.50 -8.58
CA GLU A 248 -34.32 -5.88 -9.82
C GLU A 248 -33.49 -5.65 -11.10
N VAL A 249 -32.52 -4.74 -11.08
CA VAL A 249 -31.61 -4.52 -12.22
C VAL A 249 -30.71 -5.73 -12.51
N MET A 250 -30.54 -6.63 -11.54
CA MET A 250 -29.82 -7.88 -11.71
C MET A 250 -30.82 -8.95 -12.17
N ASP A 251 -30.79 -9.22 -13.48
CA ASP A 251 -31.73 -10.14 -14.13
C ASP A 251 -31.60 -11.53 -13.50
N LYS A 252 -32.76 -12.15 -13.27
CA LYS A 252 -32.88 -13.49 -12.70
C LYS A 252 -32.14 -14.54 -13.54
N GLU A 253 -32.03 -14.34 -14.86
CA GLU A 253 -31.35 -15.29 -15.75
C GLU A 253 -29.90 -15.60 -15.33
N TYR A 254 -29.20 -14.63 -14.72
CA TYR A 254 -27.81 -14.81 -14.26
C TYR A 254 -27.68 -15.64 -12.97
N PHE A 255 -28.79 -15.91 -12.29
CA PHE A 255 -28.85 -16.75 -11.09
C PHE A 255 -29.41 -18.15 -11.38
N ASP A 256 -30.30 -18.27 -12.36
CA ASP A 256 -31.01 -19.53 -12.69
C ASP A 256 -30.06 -20.65 -13.13
N ASP A 257 -28.82 -20.32 -13.50
CA ASP A 257 -27.78 -21.29 -13.84
C ASP A 257 -27.21 -22.07 -12.63
N VAL A 258 -27.43 -21.57 -11.40
CA VAL A 258 -27.02 -22.17 -10.12
C VAL A 258 -28.25 -22.47 -9.27
N HIS A 259 -28.77 -23.70 -9.37
CA HIS A 259 -29.99 -24.10 -8.70
C HIS A 259 -29.79 -24.26 -7.18
N GLY A 260 -30.85 -24.01 -6.41
CA GLY A 260 -30.86 -24.20 -4.96
C GLY A 260 -30.46 -22.96 -4.15
N THR A 261 -30.19 -21.84 -4.81
CA THR A 261 -30.09 -20.52 -4.19
C THR A 261 -31.50 -19.94 -3.98
N MET A 262 -31.70 -19.11 -2.96
CA MET A 262 -32.97 -18.42 -2.70
C MET A 262 -32.79 -16.94 -3.02
N LEU A 263 -33.27 -16.50 -4.18
CA LEU A 263 -33.20 -15.11 -4.63
C LEU A 263 -34.32 -14.28 -3.99
N CYS A 264 -33.95 -13.19 -3.34
CA CYS A 264 -34.83 -12.28 -2.59
C CYS A 264 -34.69 -10.85 -3.13
N ARG A 265 -35.79 -10.09 -3.17
CA ARG A 265 -35.82 -8.71 -3.70
C ARG A 265 -35.99 -7.64 -2.64
N ASN A 266 -36.39 -8.04 -1.44
CA ASN A 266 -36.58 -7.16 -0.29
C ASN A 266 -36.20 -7.89 1.02
N VAL A 267 -36.16 -7.15 2.13
CA VAL A 267 -35.77 -7.64 3.45
C VAL A 267 -36.71 -8.74 3.97
N ASP A 268 -38.01 -8.63 3.73
CA ASP A 268 -39.00 -9.60 4.19
C ASP A 268 -38.81 -10.97 3.51
N ASP A 269 -38.53 -10.96 2.19
CA ASP A 269 -38.17 -12.16 1.43
C ASP A 269 -36.89 -12.81 1.97
N VAL A 270 -35.90 -12.00 2.38
CA VAL A 270 -34.65 -12.48 2.99
C VAL A 270 -34.96 -13.20 4.31
N ILE A 271 -35.75 -12.59 5.19
CA ILE A 271 -36.15 -13.19 6.47
C ILE A 271 -36.92 -14.50 6.25
N ALA A 272 -37.89 -14.50 5.34
CA ALA A 272 -38.68 -15.71 5.02
C ALA A 272 -37.79 -16.85 4.44
N ALA A 273 -36.82 -16.52 3.60
CA ALA A 273 -35.89 -17.50 3.03
C ALA A 273 -34.93 -18.07 4.09
N ILE A 274 -34.43 -17.24 5.01
CA ILE A 274 -33.61 -17.69 6.14
C ILE A 274 -34.42 -18.65 7.02
N ASP A 275 -35.63 -18.26 7.42
CA ASP A 275 -36.50 -19.10 8.26
C ASP A 275 -36.78 -20.46 7.62
N ALA A 276 -37.10 -20.48 6.32
CA ALA A 276 -37.35 -21.73 5.58
C ALA A 276 -36.14 -22.69 5.59
N LEU A 277 -34.92 -22.15 5.54
CA LEU A 277 -33.69 -22.95 5.56
C LEU A 277 -33.32 -23.42 6.98
N LEU A 278 -33.50 -22.58 8.00
CA LEU A 278 -33.24 -22.92 9.40
C LEU A 278 -34.23 -23.96 9.91
N SER A 279 -35.50 -23.82 9.55
CA SER A 279 -36.58 -24.72 9.97
C SER A 279 -36.61 -26.06 9.22
N ASN A 280 -35.87 -26.20 8.10
CA ASN A 280 -35.87 -27.41 7.27
C ASN A 280 -34.46 -27.88 6.85
N PRO A 281 -33.81 -28.75 7.64
CA PRO A 281 -32.48 -29.29 7.35
C PRO A 281 -32.36 -30.04 6.01
N THR A 282 -33.46 -30.64 5.54
CA THR A 282 -33.49 -31.35 4.24
C THR A 282 -33.47 -30.37 3.08
N LEU A 283 -34.26 -29.30 3.16
CA LEU A 283 -34.24 -28.22 2.18
C LEU A 283 -32.84 -27.59 2.12
N ARG A 284 -32.27 -27.20 3.26
CA ARG A 284 -30.92 -26.64 3.36
C ARG A 284 -29.88 -27.52 2.68
N ARG A 285 -29.89 -28.82 2.97
CA ARG A 285 -28.94 -29.77 2.35
C ARG A 285 -29.13 -29.88 0.85
N ARG A 286 -30.38 -29.97 0.36
CA ARG A 286 -30.70 -30.06 -1.07
C ARG A 286 -30.26 -28.79 -1.82
N SER A 287 -30.49 -27.63 -1.21
CA SER A 287 -30.08 -26.32 -1.72
C SER A 287 -28.55 -26.25 -1.90
N ALA A 288 -27.79 -26.55 -0.85
CA ALA A 288 -26.32 -26.58 -0.91
C ALA A 288 -25.78 -27.59 -1.94
N GLN A 289 -26.37 -28.79 -2.02
CA GLN A 289 -25.96 -29.83 -2.97
C GLN A 289 -26.19 -29.43 -4.43
N SER A 290 -27.33 -28.79 -4.71
CA SER A 290 -27.69 -28.36 -6.07
C SER A 290 -26.75 -27.25 -6.53
N ALA A 291 -26.56 -26.21 -5.69
CA ALA A 291 -25.70 -25.08 -6.01
C ALA A 291 -24.26 -25.52 -6.23
N LYS A 292 -23.74 -26.38 -5.34
CA LYS A 292 -22.40 -26.94 -5.46
C LYS A 292 -22.20 -27.70 -6.75
N LYS A 293 -23.16 -28.57 -7.11
CA LYS A 293 -23.09 -29.37 -8.33
C LYS A 293 -23.05 -28.49 -9.58
N ASP A 294 -23.88 -27.46 -9.66
CA ASP A 294 -23.93 -26.58 -10.82
C ASP A 294 -22.65 -25.75 -10.94
N VAL A 295 -22.14 -25.20 -9.83
CA VAL A 295 -20.87 -24.47 -9.82
C VAL A 295 -19.71 -25.37 -10.25
N GLN A 296 -19.61 -26.60 -9.72
CA GLN A 296 -18.56 -27.56 -10.10
C GLN A 296 -18.56 -27.89 -11.59
N ASN A 297 -19.72 -27.89 -12.25
CA ASN A 297 -19.83 -28.28 -13.65
C ASN A 297 -19.68 -27.09 -14.62
N LYS A 298 -20.16 -25.90 -14.24
CA LYS A 298 -20.33 -24.77 -15.16
C LYS A 298 -19.56 -23.50 -14.76
N HIS A 299 -19.26 -23.29 -13.47
CA HIS A 299 -18.76 -22.02 -12.94
C HIS A 299 -17.40 -22.16 -12.24
N LEU A 300 -16.50 -22.98 -12.79
CA LEU A 300 -15.09 -23.00 -12.40
C LEU A 300 -14.25 -22.07 -13.29
N TYR A 301 -13.13 -21.57 -12.77
CA TYR A 301 -12.18 -20.76 -13.55
C TYR A 301 -11.65 -21.52 -14.77
N GLU A 302 -11.56 -22.84 -14.69
CA GLU A 302 -11.23 -23.73 -15.80
C GLU A 302 -12.25 -23.60 -16.95
N ASN A 303 -13.54 -23.41 -16.66
CA ASN A 303 -14.54 -23.12 -17.70
C ASN A 303 -14.29 -21.75 -18.33
N ARG A 304 -13.89 -20.75 -17.54
CA ARG A 304 -13.60 -19.38 -18.02
C ARG A 304 -12.38 -19.33 -18.91
N ILE A 305 -11.29 -20.00 -18.53
CA ILE A 305 -10.08 -20.11 -19.37
C ILE A 305 -10.41 -20.78 -20.71
N ARG A 306 -11.16 -21.89 -20.71
CA ARG A 306 -11.59 -22.53 -21.96
C ARG A 306 -12.41 -21.59 -22.84
N ARG A 307 -13.31 -20.81 -22.25
CA ARG A 307 -14.10 -19.81 -22.98
C ARG A 307 -13.25 -18.69 -23.56
N ILE A 308 -12.27 -18.18 -22.80
CA ILE A 308 -11.31 -17.19 -23.30
C ILE A 308 -10.53 -17.76 -24.49
N MET A 309 -10.07 -19.00 -24.40
CA MET A 309 -9.36 -19.67 -25.51
C MET A 309 -10.23 -19.83 -26.75
N GLU A 310 -11.48 -20.27 -26.58
CA GLU A 310 -12.45 -20.45 -27.67
C GLU A 310 -12.76 -19.13 -28.38
N VAL A 311 -13.04 -18.07 -27.62
CA VAL A 311 -13.43 -16.77 -28.16
C VAL A 311 -12.26 -16.02 -28.80
N SER A 312 -11.07 -16.07 -28.18
CA SER A 312 -9.90 -15.36 -28.69
C SER A 312 -9.19 -16.08 -29.84
N GLY A 313 -9.27 -17.42 -29.89
CA GLY A 313 -8.47 -18.22 -30.81
C GLY A 313 -6.95 -18.05 -30.64
N ALA A 314 -6.51 -17.49 -29.50
CA ALA A 314 -5.13 -17.12 -29.26
C ALA A 314 -4.25 -18.33 -28.95
N ASN A 315 -2.94 -18.19 -29.16
CA ASN A 315 -1.96 -19.22 -28.82
C ASN A 315 -1.42 -19.00 -27.40
N PHE A 316 -1.81 -19.88 -26.48
CA PHE A 316 -1.37 -19.86 -25.08
C PHE A 316 -0.13 -20.75 -24.84
N GLY A 317 0.38 -21.44 -25.86
CA GLY A 317 1.55 -22.34 -25.82
C GLY A 317 2.89 -21.62 -26.00
N ARG A 318 3.99 -22.18 -25.49
CA ARG A 318 5.32 -21.54 -25.44
C ARG A 318 5.90 -21.66 -26.84
N VAL A 319 6.33 -20.54 -27.38
CA VAL A 319 6.98 -20.52 -28.69
C VAL A 319 8.48 -20.46 -28.49
N GLN A 320 9.20 -21.10 -29.40
CA GLN A 320 10.64 -20.88 -29.48
C GLN A 320 10.84 -19.45 -29.98
N PRO A 321 11.55 -18.60 -29.23
CA PRO A 321 11.78 -17.24 -29.68
C PRO A 321 12.55 -17.28 -31.01
N PRO A 322 12.25 -16.38 -31.97
CA PRO A 322 13.01 -16.30 -33.20
C PRO A 322 14.48 -16.04 -32.87
N ALA A 323 15.39 -16.63 -33.65
CA ALA A 323 16.80 -16.28 -33.53
C ALA A 323 16.96 -14.75 -33.70
N LEU A 324 17.79 -14.13 -32.86
CA LEU A 324 18.12 -12.71 -32.99
C LEU A 324 18.41 -12.41 -34.46
N PRO A 325 17.70 -11.46 -35.09
CA PRO A 325 17.86 -11.22 -36.53
C PRO A 325 19.34 -10.93 -36.82
N ALA A 326 19.90 -11.65 -37.80
CA ALA A 326 21.30 -11.54 -38.21
C ALA A 326 21.67 -10.18 -38.85
N GLU A 327 20.75 -9.20 -38.85
CA GLU A 327 20.93 -7.90 -39.50
C GLU A 327 21.28 -6.80 -38.49
N ASN A 328 22.50 -6.27 -38.61
CA ASN A 328 22.93 -4.86 -38.59
C ASN A 328 22.20 -3.79 -37.73
N ARG A 329 21.41 -4.16 -36.72
CA ARG A 329 20.82 -3.20 -35.79
C ARG A 329 21.90 -2.77 -34.81
N ARG A 330 22.21 -1.47 -34.79
CA ARG A 330 23.04 -0.90 -33.72
C ARG A 330 22.27 -0.97 -32.42
N LEU A 331 22.86 -1.62 -31.41
CA LEU A 331 22.26 -1.71 -30.08
C LEU A 331 22.30 -0.34 -29.42
N LYS A 332 21.24 0.06 -28.72
CA LYS A 332 21.23 1.28 -27.91
C LYS A 332 21.57 0.94 -26.47
N VAL A 333 22.74 1.40 -26.02
CA VAL A 333 23.26 1.14 -24.67
C VAL A 333 23.27 2.42 -23.86
N LEU A 334 22.58 2.42 -22.73
CA LEU A 334 22.60 3.51 -21.75
C LEU A 334 23.61 3.17 -20.65
N MET A 335 24.70 3.94 -20.56
CA MET A 335 25.66 3.83 -19.48
C MET A 335 25.20 4.67 -18.27
N CYS A 336 24.85 4.01 -17.17
CA CYS A 336 24.51 4.68 -15.92
C CYS A 336 25.81 4.96 -15.13
N THR A 337 26.13 6.24 -14.90
CA THR A 337 27.41 6.69 -14.35
C THR A 337 27.28 7.99 -13.56
N HIS A 338 28.21 8.20 -12.62
CA HIS A 338 28.27 9.42 -11.81
C HIS A 338 29.15 10.54 -12.44
N SER A 339 29.94 10.24 -13.46
CA SER A 339 30.77 11.22 -14.20
C SER A 339 31.05 10.74 -15.63
N THR A 340 31.57 11.64 -16.47
CA THR A 340 32.10 11.37 -17.81
C THR A 340 33.40 12.15 -18.03
N VAL A 341 34.14 11.88 -19.12
CA VAL A 341 35.35 12.64 -19.49
C VAL A 341 35.09 14.12 -19.80
N TYR A 342 33.82 14.50 -20.01
CA TYR A 342 33.40 15.87 -20.27
C TYR A 342 33.13 16.68 -18.98
N GLU A 343 33.14 16.02 -17.81
CA GLU A 343 32.92 16.66 -16.51
C GLU A 343 34.26 17.15 -15.90
N ALA A 344 34.19 18.09 -14.95
CA ALA A 344 35.38 18.70 -14.36
C ALA A 344 36.24 17.75 -13.49
N ALA A 345 35.64 16.67 -12.98
CA ALA A 345 36.29 15.68 -12.15
C ALA A 345 35.96 14.26 -12.67
N TRP A 346 37.00 13.52 -13.07
CA TRP A 346 36.91 12.17 -13.61
C TRP A 346 38.12 11.33 -13.21
N GLY A 347 38.02 10.02 -13.39
CA GLY A 347 39.03 9.02 -13.07
C GLY A 347 39.06 7.87 -14.08
N GLY A 348 39.45 6.67 -13.61
CA GLY A 348 39.67 5.52 -14.49
C GLY A 348 38.38 4.94 -15.10
N VAL A 349 37.23 5.14 -14.47
CA VAL A 349 35.94 4.61 -14.93
C VAL A 349 35.45 5.38 -16.17
N GLU A 350 35.63 6.69 -16.20
CA GLU A 350 35.26 7.54 -17.34
C GLU A 350 36.14 7.25 -18.57
N VAL A 351 37.43 7.03 -18.34
CA VAL A 351 38.36 6.57 -19.39
C VAL A 351 37.93 5.21 -19.96
N TYR A 352 37.52 4.30 -19.09
CA TYR A 352 36.99 3.00 -19.51
C TYR A 352 35.74 3.17 -20.39
N GLN A 353 34.80 4.03 -20.01
CA GLN A 353 33.60 4.35 -20.81
C GLN A 353 33.95 4.87 -22.21
N GLU A 354 34.89 5.82 -22.30
CA GLU A 354 35.37 6.36 -23.58
C GLU A 354 36.01 5.27 -24.44
N THR A 355 36.82 4.39 -23.82
CA THR A 355 37.44 3.25 -24.49
C THR A 355 36.37 2.31 -25.06
N LEU A 356 35.29 2.02 -24.32
CA LEU A 356 34.18 1.22 -24.83
C LEU A 356 33.48 1.89 -26.02
N CYS A 357 33.24 3.20 -25.94
CA CYS A 357 32.64 3.97 -27.02
C CYS A 357 33.48 3.88 -28.30
N ASN A 358 34.80 3.94 -28.19
CA ASN A 358 35.71 3.81 -29.32
C ASN A 358 35.72 2.38 -29.90
N LEU A 359 35.83 1.36 -29.05
CA LEU A 359 35.88 -0.06 -29.47
C LEU A 359 34.60 -0.51 -30.17
N LEU A 360 33.43 -0.07 -29.67
CA LEU A 360 32.12 -0.56 -30.10
C LEU A 360 31.28 0.45 -30.88
N GLY A 361 31.75 1.69 -31.06
CA GLY A 361 30.99 2.78 -31.68
C GLY A 361 30.56 2.55 -33.14
N ARG A 362 31.03 1.49 -33.82
CA ARG A 362 30.50 1.08 -35.12
C ARG A 362 29.29 0.14 -35.04
N LYS A 363 29.13 -0.56 -33.91
CA LYS A 363 28.11 -1.59 -33.67
C LYS A 363 27.07 -1.18 -32.62
N VAL A 364 27.38 -0.19 -31.79
CA VAL A 364 26.57 0.25 -30.65
C VAL A 364 26.39 1.77 -30.72
N ASP A 365 25.20 2.24 -30.34
CA ASP A 365 24.88 3.64 -30.05
C ASP A 365 24.90 3.81 -28.52
N PHE A 366 25.89 4.55 -28.01
CA PHE A 366 26.03 4.80 -26.58
C PHE A 366 25.39 6.10 -26.14
N TYR A 367 24.80 6.06 -24.96
CA TYR A 367 24.23 7.19 -24.25
C TYR A 367 24.67 7.16 -22.79
N TYR A 368 24.63 8.30 -22.10
CA TYR A 368 24.89 8.38 -20.67
C TYR A 368 23.63 8.78 -19.89
N TRP A 369 23.41 8.12 -18.76
CA TRP A 369 22.55 8.58 -17.68
C TRP A 369 23.43 9.06 -16.54
N LEU A 370 23.40 10.36 -16.28
CA LEU A 370 24.31 11.03 -15.35
C LEU A 370 23.55 11.78 -14.27
N ARG A 371 23.81 11.48 -13.00
CA ARG A 371 23.25 12.23 -11.85
C ARG A 371 24.32 13.05 -11.14
N ARG A 372 24.09 14.36 -11.02
CA ARG A 372 24.94 15.31 -10.28
C ARG A 372 24.08 16.39 -9.61
N GLY A 373 24.28 16.58 -8.30
CA GLY A 373 23.54 17.55 -7.52
C GLY A 373 22.04 17.25 -7.55
N ASP A 374 21.26 18.25 -7.95
CA ASP A 374 19.81 18.23 -8.07
C ASP A 374 19.32 17.79 -9.47
N LYS A 375 20.18 17.19 -10.31
CA LYS A 375 19.87 16.92 -11.72
C LYS A 375 20.29 15.55 -12.21
N CYS A 376 19.41 14.95 -13.01
CA CYS A 376 19.72 13.84 -13.91
C CYS A 376 19.79 14.35 -15.36
N ARG A 377 20.79 13.89 -16.12
CA ARG A 377 21.04 14.29 -17.51
C ARG A 377 21.12 13.05 -18.39
N PHE A 378 20.45 13.10 -19.53
CA PHE A 378 20.54 12.12 -20.60
C PHE A 378 21.40 12.70 -21.73
N LEU A 379 22.55 12.07 -22.01
CA LEU A 379 23.57 12.61 -22.91
C LEU A 379 23.90 11.65 -24.06
N THR A 380 24.37 12.18 -25.19
CA THR A 380 25.04 11.39 -26.24
C THR A 380 26.44 10.95 -25.81
N ALA A 381 27.04 10.01 -26.54
CA ALA A 381 28.43 9.58 -26.33
C ALA A 381 29.46 10.74 -26.44
N ASP A 382 29.14 11.77 -27.23
CA ASP A 382 29.97 12.96 -27.43
C ASP A 382 29.77 14.03 -26.35
N GLY A 383 28.91 13.77 -25.35
CA GLY A 383 28.65 14.66 -24.22
C GLY A 383 27.57 15.72 -24.47
N GLU A 384 26.83 15.65 -25.57
CA GLU A 384 25.71 16.56 -25.84
C GLU A 384 24.49 16.19 -25.00
N GLU A 385 23.90 17.18 -24.32
CA GLU A 385 22.71 16.99 -23.50
C GLU A 385 21.45 16.92 -24.36
N ILE A 386 20.76 15.78 -24.31
CA ILE A 386 19.49 15.53 -25.00
C ILE A 386 18.34 16.01 -24.12
N GLU A 387 18.33 15.57 -22.86
CA GLU A 387 17.31 15.92 -21.87
C GLU A 387 17.90 16.08 -20.46
N ARG A 388 17.19 16.84 -19.63
CA ARG A 388 17.54 17.13 -18.24
C ARG A 388 16.30 17.05 -17.35
N PHE A 389 16.47 16.45 -16.18
CA PHE A 389 15.42 16.24 -15.19
C PHE A 389 15.89 16.77 -13.84
N ASP A 390 15.03 17.53 -13.16
CA ASP A 390 15.29 18.00 -11.80
C ASP A 390 14.88 16.91 -10.80
N VAL A 391 15.76 16.61 -9.85
CA VAL A 391 15.60 15.59 -8.80
C VAL A 391 16.08 16.13 -7.45
N PRO A 392 15.63 15.58 -6.32
CA PRO A 392 16.18 15.96 -5.02
C PRO A 392 17.69 15.74 -4.94
N GLU A 393 18.41 16.63 -4.25
CA GLU A 393 19.81 16.39 -3.96
C GLU A 393 19.95 15.26 -2.95
N VAL A 394 20.80 14.28 -3.26
CA VAL A 394 21.10 13.14 -2.39
C VAL A 394 22.59 12.97 -2.21
N GLY A 395 22.99 12.50 -1.02
CA GLY A 395 24.36 12.12 -0.76
C GLY A 395 24.83 11.00 -1.71
N TRP A 396 26.10 11.03 -2.10
CA TRP A 396 26.73 10.03 -2.98
C TRP A 396 26.40 8.59 -2.58
N THR A 397 26.34 8.34 -1.29
CA THR A 397 26.26 7.02 -0.68
C THR A 397 24.86 6.65 -0.21
N ASP A 398 23.88 7.53 -0.35
CA ASP A 398 22.70 7.53 0.52
C ASP A 398 21.42 7.05 -0.15
N ALA A 399 21.29 7.25 -1.46
CA ALA A 399 20.06 7.03 -2.22
C ALA A 399 19.76 5.53 -2.38
N MET A 400 18.64 5.09 -1.82
CA MET A 400 18.16 3.71 -1.93
C MET A 400 17.01 3.62 -2.94
N CYS A 401 15.97 4.43 -2.77
CA CYS A 401 14.91 4.69 -3.76
C CYS A 401 14.76 6.19 -3.96
N ASP A 402 14.50 6.63 -5.19
CA ASP A 402 14.28 8.04 -5.55
C ASP A 402 13.23 8.11 -6.66
N GLY A 403 11.97 8.34 -6.29
CA GLY A 403 10.84 8.34 -7.24
C GLY A 403 11.05 9.24 -8.46
N PRO A 404 11.44 10.51 -8.29
CA PRO A 404 11.76 11.41 -9.41
C PRO A 404 12.82 10.86 -10.37
N GLU A 405 13.94 10.34 -9.85
CA GLU A 405 14.97 9.73 -10.69
C GLU A 405 14.47 8.45 -11.38
N GLU A 406 13.81 7.56 -10.65
CA GLU A 406 13.30 6.28 -11.14
C GLU A 406 12.32 6.47 -12.30
N MET A 407 11.36 7.39 -12.13
CA MET A 407 10.38 7.72 -13.17
C MET A 407 11.07 8.29 -14.41
N ALA A 408 11.95 9.27 -14.27
CA ALA A 408 12.68 9.88 -15.38
C ALA A 408 13.57 8.85 -16.12
N PHE A 409 14.26 7.99 -15.37
CA PHE A 409 15.08 6.92 -15.90
C PHE A 409 14.25 5.90 -16.68
N SER A 410 13.11 5.46 -16.14
CA SER A 410 12.18 4.55 -16.83
C SER A 410 11.62 5.17 -18.11
N ASN A 411 11.33 6.47 -18.09
CA ASN A 411 10.89 7.22 -19.26
C ASN A 411 11.96 7.21 -20.35
N VAL A 412 13.21 7.53 -20.02
CA VAL A 412 14.31 7.52 -21.00
C VAL A 412 14.48 6.14 -21.65
N ILE A 413 14.44 5.07 -20.87
CA ILE A 413 14.59 3.71 -21.40
C ILE A 413 13.49 3.39 -22.43
N SER A 414 12.24 3.71 -22.08
CA SER A 414 11.08 3.38 -22.91
C SER A 414 10.89 4.33 -24.10
N HIS A 415 11.08 5.64 -23.91
CA HIS A 415 10.94 6.68 -24.92
C HIS A 415 12.05 6.60 -26.00
N TYR A 416 13.28 6.32 -25.60
CA TYR A 416 14.40 6.19 -26.55
C TYR A 416 14.62 4.77 -27.06
N ASN A 417 13.82 3.81 -26.56
CA ASN A 417 13.91 2.41 -26.92
C ASN A 417 15.31 1.85 -26.63
N ILE A 418 15.82 2.13 -25.43
CA ILE A 418 17.11 1.62 -24.95
C ILE A 418 17.01 0.09 -24.83
N ASP A 419 17.99 -0.60 -25.40
CA ASP A 419 18.06 -2.06 -25.41
C ASP A 419 18.69 -2.60 -24.13
N LEU A 420 19.71 -1.89 -23.65
CA LEU A 420 20.52 -2.29 -22.52
C LEU A 420 20.83 -1.08 -21.63
N VAL A 421 20.82 -1.29 -20.31
CA VAL A 421 21.52 -0.41 -19.38
C VAL A 421 22.80 -1.08 -18.89
N HIS A 422 23.93 -0.40 -19.08
CA HIS A 422 25.22 -0.80 -18.52
C HIS A 422 25.56 0.08 -17.32
N PHE A 423 25.41 -0.46 -16.11
CA PHE A 423 25.76 0.22 -14.88
C PHE A 423 27.27 0.23 -14.67
N GLN A 424 27.85 1.43 -14.68
CA GLN A 424 29.25 1.68 -14.37
C GLN A 424 29.42 1.99 -12.88
N HIS A 425 28.49 2.75 -12.31
CA HIS A 425 28.52 3.11 -10.90
C HIS A 425 27.13 3.54 -10.44
N LEU A 426 26.78 3.29 -9.18
CA LEU A 426 25.49 3.68 -8.58
C LEU A 426 25.60 4.80 -7.53
N GLY A 427 26.78 5.35 -7.30
CA GLY A 427 26.94 6.55 -6.48
C GLY A 427 26.13 7.72 -7.04
N HIS A 428 25.49 8.48 -6.15
CA HIS A 428 24.42 9.46 -6.40
C HIS A 428 23.10 8.88 -6.93
N HIS A 429 23.11 7.74 -7.62
CA HIS A 429 21.92 7.11 -8.18
C HIS A 429 21.17 6.28 -7.13
N ALA A 430 19.86 6.13 -7.32
CA ALA A 430 19.08 5.18 -6.53
C ALA A 430 19.56 3.73 -6.76
N LEU A 431 19.68 2.94 -5.69
CA LEU A 431 20.00 1.51 -5.79
C LEU A 431 18.91 0.71 -6.53
N SER A 432 17.69 1.24 -6.65
CA SER A 432 16.56 0.62 -7.35
C SER A 432 16.72 0.60 -8.87
N LEU A 433 17.59 1.42 -9.47
CA LEU A 433 17.64 1.61 -10.93
C LEU A 433 17.84 0.33 -11.75
N PRO A 434 18.66 -0.67 -11.35
CA PRO A 434 18.74 -1.94 -12.08
C PRO A 434 17.42 -2.71 -12.10
N ILE A 435 16.61 -2.63 -11.01
CA ILE A 435 15.26 -3.20 -10.96
C ILE A 435 14.35 -2.47 -11.94
N ILE A 436 14.40 -1.14 -11.96
CA ILE A 436 13.62 -0.30 -12.87
C ILE A 436 13.98 -0.59 -14.33
N ALA A 437 15.27 -0.65 -14.67
CA ALA A 437 15.75 -0.98 -16.02
C ALA A 437 15.20 -2.32 -16.51
N LYS A 438 15.27 -3.35 -15.65
CA LYS A 438 14.77 -4.69 -15.97
C LYS A 438 13.24 -4.72 -16.13
N SER A 439 12.53 -3.97 -15.29
CA SER A 439 11.07 -3.80 -15.35
C SER A 439 10.61 -3.14 -16.66
N CYS A 440 11.45 -2.26 -17.24
CA CYS A 440 11.23 -1.66 -18.56
C CYS A 440 11.51 -2.64 -19.73
N GLY A 441 11.99 -3.84 -19.44
CA GLY A 441 12.37 -4.88 -20.39
C GLY A 441 13.76 -4.73 -21.00
N ALA A 442 14.60 -3.81 -20.49
CA ALA A 442 15.99 -3.67 -20.95
C ALA A 442 16.89 -4.77 -20.37
N GLY A 443 17.93 -5.15 -21.12
CA GLY A 443 19.01 -5.96 -20.56
C GLY A 443 19.83 -5.16 -19.56
N VAL A 444 20.36 -5.81 -18.53
CA VAL A 444 21.10 -5.15 -17.43
C VAL A 444 22.49 -5.75 -17.29
N VAL A 445 23.51 -4.95 -17.56
CA VAL A 445 24.93 -5.30 -17.36
C VAL A 445 25.50 -4.43 -16.25
N PHE A 446 26.33 -5.01 -15.39
CA PHE A 446 26.97 -4.29 -14.29
C PHE A 446 28.49 -4.51 -14.30
N SER A 447 29.27 -3.43 -14.37
CA SER A 447 30.73 -3.47 -14.20
C SER A 447 31.11 -3.20 -12.76
N ALA A 448 31.74 -4.17 -12.10
CA ALA A 448 32.19 -4.05 -10.71
C ALA A 448 33.55 -3.31 -10.62
N HIS A 449 33.50 -1.98 -10.74
CA HIS A 449 34.71 -1.12 -10.69
C HIS A 449 35.26 -0.92 -9.28
N ASP A 450 34.45 -1.11 -8.25
CA ASP A 450 34.81 -0.99 -6.84
C ASP A 450 33.96 -1.94 -5.96
N PHE A 451 34.16 -1.87 -4.64
CA PHE A 451 33.43 -2.67 -3.67
C PHE A 451 32.23 -1.94 -3.06
N TRP A 452 31.66 -0.95 -3.77
CA TRP A 452 30.45 -0.27 -3.35
C TRP A 452 29.31 -1.25 -3.08
N LEU A 453 29.15 -2.30 -3.90
CA LEU A 453 28.14 -3.32 -3.65
C LEU A 453 28.32 -3.99 -2.28
N VAL A 454 29.54 -4.13 -1.78
CA VAL A 454 29.85 -4.76 -0.49
C VAL A 454 29.67 -3.81 0.69
N SER A 455 29.95 -2.51 0.53
CA SER A 455 29.85 -1.52 1.62
C SER A 455 29.76 -0.09 1.11
N SER A 456 29.19 0.81 1.90
CA SER A 456 29.28 2.25 1.64
C SER A 456 30.71 2.81 1.69
N ARG A 457 31.65 2.05 2.23
CA ARG A 457 33.08 2.32 2.10
C ARG A 457 33.60 1.49 0.95
N TYR A 458 33.51 2.00 -0.29
CA TYR A 458 33.83 1.28 -1.53
C TYR A 458 35.28 0.74 -1.61
N ASN A 459 36.17 1.22 -0.75
CA ASN A 459 37.54 0.76 -0.63
C ASN A 459 37.75 -0.29 0.49
N LEU A 460 36.71 -0.64 1.24
CA LEU A 460 36.73 -1.63 2.33
C LEU A 460 37.72 -1.32 3.47
N LEU A 461 38.16 -0.06 3.59
CA LEU A 461 39.04 0.39 4.67
C LEU A 461 38.22 0.81 5.89
N ASP A 462 38.60 0.35 7.08
CA ASP A 462 37.99 0.78 8.34
C ASP A 462 38.37 2.23 8.73
N GLN A 463 37.93 2.68 9.91
CA GLN A 463 38.25 4.00 10.46
C GLN A 463 39.76 4.23 10.73
N SER A 464 40.55 3.15 10.78
CA SER A 464 42.01 3.16 10.97
C SER A 464 42.78 2.91 9.65
N PHE A 465 42.10 3.01 8.50
CA PHE A 465 42.66 2.75 7.18
C PHE A 465 43.27 1.35 7.03
N GLN A 466 42.66 0.35 7.66
CA GLN A 466 43.03 -1.06 7.53
C GLN A 466 41.99 -1.83 6.72
N TYR A 467 42.46 -2.74 5.88
CA TYR A 467 41.63 -3.72 5.19
C TYR A 467 41.68 -5.08 5.91
N ASP A 468 40.50 -5.69 6.06
CA ASP A 468 40.32 -7.02 6.63
C ASP A 468 39.19 -7.71 5.86
N GLU A 469 39.56 -8.70 5.06
CA GLU A 469 38.65 -9.40 4.16
C GLU A 469 37.54 -10.16 4.89
N GLU A 470 37.87 -10.80 6.02
CA GLU A 470 36.89 -11.56 6.80
C GLU A 470 35.85 -10.63 7.43
N LYS A 471 36.27 -9.41 7.82
CA LYS A 471 35.31 -8.37 8.19
C LYS A 471 34.45 -7.94 7.01
N ALA A 472 35.03 -7.75 5.81
CA ALA A 472 34.30 -7.34 4.61
C ALA A 472 33.15 -8.30 4.27
N LYS A 473 33.37 -9.59 4.48
CA LYS A 473 32.35 -10.64 4.31
C LYS A 473 31.24 -10.56 5.35
N SER A 474 31.55 -10.13 6.58
CA SER A 474 30.60 -10.04 7.69
C SER A 474 29.79 -8.74 7.71
N VAL A 475 28.49 -8.85 7.44
CA VAL A 475 27.54 -7.72 7.57
C VAL A 475 27.54 -7.10 8.97
N VAL A 476 27.66 -7.93 10.01
CA VAL A 476 27.68 -7.47 11.41
C VAL A 476 28.96 -6.70 11.71
N ALA A 477 30.11 -7.16 11.21
CA ALA A 477 31.37 -6.44 11.38
C ALA A 477 31.31 -5.06 10.71
N TYR A 478 30.71 -4.98 9.53
CA TYR A 478 30.58 -3.72 8.80
C TYR A 478 29.54 -2.77 9.39
N ASP A 479 28.44 -3.28 9.96
CA ASP A 479 27.54 -2.46 10.78
C ASP A 479 28.29 -1.76 11.93
N ILE A 480 29.18 -2.48 12.61
CA ILE A 480 30.01 -1.90 13.69
C ILE A 480 30.99 -0.86 13.12
N ILE A 481 31.63 -1.14 11.99
CA ILE A 481 32.56 -0.19 11.33
C ILE A 481 31.81 1.08 10.93
N LEU A 482 30.64 0.98 10.31
CA LEU A 482 29.84 2.13 9.88
C LEU A 482 29.26 2.90 11.07
N LYS A 483 28.84 2.22 12.14
CA LYS A 483 28.46 2.89 13.39
C LYS A 483 29.59 3.73 13.95
N ASN A 484 30.81 3.20 13.98
CA ASN A 484 31.97 3.90 14.54
C ASN A 484 32.51 5.00 13.61
N ALA A 485 32.50 4.77 12.30
CA ALA A 485 33.10 5.66 11.32
C ALA A 485 32.15 6.78 10.84
N GLU A 486 30.85 6.48 10.73
CA GLU A 486 29.85 7.33 10.07
C GLU A 486 28.57 7.51 10.91
N ASN A 487 28.51 6.95 12.12
CA ASN A 487 27.36 7.01 13.03
C ASN A 487 26.04 6.46 12.43
N VAL A 488 26.14 5.45 11.54
CA VAL A 488 24.97 4.71 11.05
C VAL A 488 24.45 3.79 12.14
N GLU A 489 23.14 3.76 12.38
CA GLU A 489 22.55 2.87 13.40
C GLU A 489 22.71 1.39 13.04
N PHE A 490 22.73 0.52 14.06
CA PHE A 490 22.85 -0.93 13.86
C PHE A 490 21.73 -1.45 12.94
N GLY A 491 22.07 -2.36 12.02
CA GLY A 491 21.17 -2.87 10.99
C GLY A 491 21.15 -2.07 9.70
N GLY A 492 21.82 -0.90 9.63
CA GLY A 492 21.88 -0.09 8.41
C GLY A 492 22.55 -0.81 7.24
N GLU A 493 23.72 -1.43 7.45
CA GLU A 493 24.39 -2.24 6.42
C GLU A 493 23.58 -3.49 6.09
N GLN A 494 22.93 -4.10 7.08
CA GLN A 494 22.03 -5.23 6.84
C GLN A 494 20.89 -4.86 5.89
N THR A 495 20.20 -3.75 6.13
CA THR A 495 19.18 -3.21 5.23
C THR A 495 19.74 -2.97 3.83
N ARG A 496 20.90 -2.33 3.74
CA ARG A 496 21.56 -2.01 2.47
C ARG A 496 21.91 -3.26 1.67
N ARG A 497 22.61 -4.23 2.29
CA ARG A 497 22.99 -5.50 1.64
C ARG A 497 21.79 -6.34 1.26
N ALA A 498 20.72 -6.35 2.08
CA ALA A 498 19.49 -7.06 1.74
C ALA A 498 18.83 -6.48 0.48
N PHE A 499 18.81 -5.16 0.35
CA PHE A 499 18.30 -4.51 -0.85
C PHE A 499 19.18 -4.75 -2.06
N ILE A 500 20.51 -4.65 -1.92
CA ILE A 500 21.45 -4.97 -2.99
C ILE A 500 21.25 -6.42 -3.45
N ALA A 501 21.17 -7.39 -2.53
CA ALA A 501 20.92 -8.79 -2.86
C ALA A 501 19.63 -8.95 -3.71
N ASN A 502 18.54 -8.27 -3.35
CA ASN A 502 17.31 -8.24 -4.15
C ASN A 502 17.49 -7.55 -5.52
N MET A 503 18.25 -6.47 -5.57
CA MET A 503 18.57 -5.74 -6.81
C MET A 503 19.36 -6.61 -7.79
N LEU A 504 20.36 -7.36 -7.31
CA LEU A 504 21.25 -8.20 -8.14
C LEU A 504 20.50 -9.29 -8.91
N HIS A 505 19.28 -9.69 -8.48
CA HIS A 505 18.41 -10.56 -9.27
C HIS A 505 18.01 -9.96 -10.62
N SER A 506 18.03 -8.64 -10.75
CA SER A 506 17.65 -7.91 -11.97
C SER A 506 18.84 -7.68 -12.91
N VAL A 507 20.06 -8.02 -12.49
CA VAL A 507 21.26 -7.98 -13.33
C VAL A 507 21.37 -9.28 -14.14
N ASP A 508 21.61 -9.14 -15.45
CA ASP A 508 21.78 -10.26 -16.38
C ASP A 508 23.24 -10.71 -16.47
N ALA A 509 24.17 -9.74 -16.52
CA ALA A 509 25.60 -10.04 -16.59
C ALA A 509 26.47 -9.10 -15.74
N PHE A 510 27.53 -9.67 -15.16
CA PHE A 510 28.56 -8.93 -14.42
C PHE A 510 29.90 -8.97 -15.15
N LEU A 511 30.57 -7.82 -15.16
CA LEU A 511 31.95 -7.66 -15.63
C LEU A 511 32.85 -7.38 -14.44
N PHE A 512 33.89 -8.19 -14.29
CA PHE A 512 34.86 -8.07 -13.20
C PHE A 512 36.26 -7.76 -13.74
N GLY A 513 36.99 -6.94 -12.99
CA GLY A 513 38.40 -6.65 -13.26
C GLY A 513 39.32 -7.81 -12.89
N SER A 514 39.05 -8.51 -11.79
CA SER A 514 39.90 -9.60 -11.31
C SER A 514 39.10 -10.75 -10.67
N GLU A 515 39.74 -11.91 -10.56
CA GLU A 515 39.18 -13.08 -9.88
C GLU A 515 38.87 -12.79 -8.41
N HIS A 516 39.73 -12.05 -7.70
CA HIS A 516 39.48 -11.64 -6.33
C HIS A 516 38.18 -10.83 -6.19
N SER A 517 37.94 -9.86 -7.10
CA SER A 517 36.71 -9.06 -7.05
C SER A 517 35.45 -9.90 -7.28
N TYR A 518 35.53 -10.88 -8.19
CA TYR A 518 34.46 -11.85 -8.43
C TYR A 518 34.20 -12.70 -7.18
N ASN A 519 35.25 -13.35 -6.64
CA ASN A 519 35.15 -14.24 -5.49
C ASN A 519 34.61 -13.54 -4.24
N LEU A 520 35.08 -12.33 -3.93
CA LEU A 520 34.61 -11.59 -2.76
C LEU A 520 33.13 -11.20 -2.89
N ILE A 521 32.73 -10.70 -4.07
CA ILE A 521 31.34 -10.28 -4.30
C ILE A 521 30.40 -11.49 -4.36
N SER A 522 30.82 -12.63 -4.94
CA SER A 522 30.00 -13.85 -4.98
C SER A 522 29.85 -14.50 -3.61
N GLU A 523 30.88 -14.44 -2.75
CA GLU A 523 30.81 -14.92 -1.37
C GLU A 523 29.85 -14.07 -0.52
N VAL A 524 29.85 -12.75 -0.69
CA VAL A 524 28.90 -11.85 -0.02
C VAL A 524 27.48 -11.99 -0.59
N TYR A 525 27.37 -12.18 -1.92
CA TYR A 525 26.11 -12.27 -2.65
C TYR A 525 26.06 -13.53 -3.53
N PRO A 526 25.64 -14.69 -3.00
CA PRO A 526 25.62 -15.95 -3.75
C PRO A 526 24.77 -15.92 -5.03
N VAL A 527 23.81 -14.99 -5.15
CA VAL A 527 23.01 -14.78 -6.37
C VAL A 527 23.90 -14.51 -7.59
N VAL A 528 25.07 -13.90 -7.42
CA VAL A 528 26.00 -13.56 -8.51
C VAL A 528 26.47 -14.81 -9.25
N GLU A 529 26.66 -15.94 -8.56
CA GLU A 529 27.06 -17.23 -9.19
C GLU A 529 26.00 -17.78 -10.15
N THR A 530 24.75 -17.35 -10.01
CA THR A 530 23.65 -17.74 -10.91
C THR A 530 23.56 -16.88 -12.17
N LYS A 531 24.40 -15.84 -12.27
CA LYS A 531 24.39 -14.85 -13.36
C LYS A 531 25.53 -15.09 -14.33
N LYS A 532 25.44 -14.48 -15.52
CA LYS A 532 26.56 -14.50 -16.46
C LYS A 532 27.68 -13.61 -15.92
N CYS A 533 28.81 -14.19 -15.54
CA CYS A 533 29.95 -13.44 -15.03
C CYS A 533 31.14 -13.54 -16.00
N SER A 534 31.86 -12.45 -16.21
CA SER A 534 33.06 -12.43 -17.05
C SER A 534 34.16 -11.61 -16.40
N VAL A 535 35.30 -12.25 -16.14
CA VAL A 535 36.51 -11.62 -15.62
C VAL A 535 37.37 -11.21 -16.81
N LEU A 536 37.15 -9.99 -17.31
CA LEU A 536 37.78 -9.51 -18.57
C LEU A 536 38.96 -8.55 -18.32
N GLY A 537 39.14 -8.09 -17.08
CA GLY A 537 40.08 -7.00 -16.78
C GLY A 537 39.54 -5.64 -17.24
N ILE A 538 40.43 -4.64 -17.31
CA ILE A 538 40.12 -3.31 -17.86
C ILE A 538 41.09 -3.01 -19.00
N PRO A 539 40.61 -2.77 -20.24
CA PRO A 539 41.48 -2.47 -21.37
C PRO A 539 42.19 -1.13 -21.16
N SER A 540 43.46 -1.07 -21.58
CA SER A 540 44.18 0.21 -21.63
C SER A 540 43.61 1.10 -22.74
N PRO A 541 43.61 2.43 -22.57
CA PRO A 541 43.21 3.35 -23.62
C PRO A 541 44.11 3.22 -24.85
N GLU A 542 43.55 3.33 -26.06
CA GLU A 542 44.35 3.35 -27.29
C GLU A 542 45.30 4.56 -27.31
N SER A 543 46.58 4.31 -27.55
CA SER A 543 47.56 5.36 -27.80
C SER A 543 47.70 5.59 -29.31
N THR A 544 47.86 6.86 -29.72
CA THR A 544 48.08 7.23 -31.13
C THR A 544 49.41 6.71 -31.69
N LEU A 545 50.34 6.30 -30.82
CA LEU A 545 51.60 5.66 -31.17
C LEU A 545 51.68 4.28 -30.50
N PRO A 546 52.19 3.24 -31.18
CA PRO A 546 52.41 1.94 -30.55
C PRO A 546 53.38 2.09 -29.38
N VAL A 547 52.95 1.68 -28.18
CA VAL A 547 53.81 1.68 -27.00
C VAL A 547 54.91 0.64 -27.23
N THR A 548 56.13 1.12 -27.45
CA THR A 548 57.30 0.23 -27.55
C THR A 548 57.86 0.01 -26.14
N PRO A 549 57.96 -1.23 -25.63
CA PRO A 549 58.52 -1.48 -24.31
C PRO A 549 59.95 -0.92 -24.17
N LYS A 550 60.35 -0.54 -22.96
CA LYS A 550 61.74 -0.19 -22.67
C LYS A 550 62.65 -1.39 -22.99
N GLU A 551 63.76 -1.17 -23.67
CA GLU A 551 64.79 -2.22 -23.81
C GLU A 551 65.61 -2.34 -22.52
N TYR A 552 66.03 -3.57 -22.22
CA TYR A 552 66.86 -3.82 -21.04
C TYR A 552 68.21 -3.08 -21.12
N ALA A 553 68.59 -2.40 -20.05
CA ALA A 553 69.89 -1.74 -19.92
C ALA A 553 70.51 -1.94 -18.51
N PRO A 554 71.81 -2.28 -18.41
CA PRO A 554 72.51 -2.37 -17.13
C PRO A 554 72.53 -1.03 -16.37
N LEU A 555 72.62 -1.08 -15.04
CA LEU A 555 72.72 0.12 -14.21
C LEU A 555 74.06 0.85 -14.38
N ASN A 556 75.17 0.14 -14.58
CA ASN A 556 76.50 0.73 -14.76
C ASN A 556 76.88 1.81 -13.72
N GLY A 557 76.48 1.62 -12.46
CA GLY A 557 76.74 2.56 -11.36
C GLY A 557 75.74 3.71 -11.21
N ARG A 558 74.74 3.83 -12.10
CA ARG A 558 73.63 4.78 -11.91
C ARG A 558 72.65 4.29 -10.83
N PRO A 559 71.93 5.20 -10.15
CA PRO A 559 70.83 4.82 -9.25
C PRO A 559 69.74 4.04 -9.99
N LEU A 560 69.10 3.09 -9.31
CA LEU A 560 67.92 2.42 -9.84
C LEU A 560 66.76 3.41 -9.91
N GLY A 561 66.15 3.58 -11.09
CA GLY A 561 65.02 4.47 -11.27
C GLY A 561 63.73 3.81 -10.78
N VAL A 562 63.00 4.46 -9.89
CA VAL A 562 61.78 3.91 -9.26
C VAL A 562 60.61 4.84 -9.53
N ALA A 563 59.64 4.40 -10.33
CA ALA A 563 58.41 5.12 -10.61
C ALA A 563 57.35 4.83 -9.54
N VAL A 564 56.71 5.88 -9.03
CA VAL A 564 55.46 5.80 -8.29
C VAL A 564 54.36 6.19 -9.27
N VAL A 565 53.52 5.25 -9.67
CA VAL A 565 52.55 5.44 -10.77
C VAL A 565 51.12 5.51 -10.23
N GLY A 566 50.46 6.64 -10.50
CA GLY A 566 49.12 6.95 -10.02
C GLY A 566 49.12 8.11 -9.02
N ASN A 567 47.92 8.50 -8.56
CA ASN A 567 47.79 9.61 -7.62
C ASN A 567 48.53 9.30 -6.30
N PHE A 568 49.29 10.27 -5.81
CA PHE A 568 50.04 10.18 -4.55
C PHE A 568 49.13 10.60 -3.39
N LEU A 569 48.38 9.63 -2.86
CA LEU A 569 47.50 9.79 -1.70
C LEU A 569 47.57 8.56 -0.78
N ARG A 570 47.01 8.69 0.42
CA ARG A 570 47.11 7.71 1.49
C ARG A 570 46.68 6.30 1.07
N THR A 571 45.53 6.18 0.40
CA THR A 571 44.98 4.89 -0.03
C THR A 571 45.82 4.19 -1.11
N LYS A 572 46.68 4.93 -1.82
CA LYS A 572 47.62 4.41 -2.82
C LYS A 572 49.02 4.14 -2.24
N GLY A 573 49.17 4.18 -0.92
CA GLY A 573 50.41 3.81 -0.22
C GLY A 573 51.39 4.95 0.02
N ALA A 574 50.96 6.22 -0.08
CA ALA A 574 51.83 7.38 0.11
C ALA A 574 52.64 7.33 1.42
N ASP A 575 52.02 6.93 2.54
CA ASP A 575 52.69 6.81 3.84
C ASP A 575 53.85 5.79 3.80
N THR A 576 53.63 4.64 3.15
CA THR A 576 54.67 3.62 2.97
C THR A 576 55.81 4.13 2.09
N ILE A 577 55.49 4.90 1.05
CA ILE A 577 56.47 5.47 0.13
C ILE A 577 57.30 6.56 0.82
N LEU A 578 56.70 7.39 1.67
CA LEU A 578 57.42 8.39 2.46
C LEU A 578 58.41 7.73 3.44
N SER A 579 57.96 6.70 4.17
CA SER A 579 58.86 5.91 5.02
C SER A 579 59.97 5.23 4.20
N LEU A 580 59.66 4.77 2.99
CA LEU A 580 60.67 4.22 2.08
C LEU A 580 61.72 5.27 1.69
N PHE A 581 61.32 6.51 1.39
CA PHE A 581 62.27 7.58 1.10
C PHE A 581 63.24 7.80 2.26
N GLU A 582 62.74 7.82 3.50
CA GLU A 582 63.56 7.95 4.71
C GLU A 582 64.55 6.79 4.89
N LEU A 583 64.12 5.56 4.65
CA LEU A 583 64.94 4.35 4.82
C LEU A 583 65.95 4.12 3.68
N ALA A 584 65.62 4.53 2.46
CA ALA A 584 66.43 4.26 1.27
C ALA A 584 67.68 5.16 1.22
N HIS A 585 68.83 4.59 0.82
CA HIS A 585 70.05 5.37 0.63
C HIS A 585 69.91 6.29 -0.61
N PRO A 586 70.13 7.61 -0.51
CA PRO A 586 69.88 8.55 -1.61
C PRO A 586 70.65 8.26 -2.90
N ASP A 587 71.85 7.70 -2.79
CA ASP A 587 72.69 7.38 -3.96
C ASP A 587 72.29 6.08 -4.67
N HIS A 588 71.45 5.24 -4.06
CA HIS A 588 71.05 3.95 -4.63
C HIS A 588 69.83 4.05 -5.54
N PHE A 589 68.94 5.02 -5.30
CA PHE A 589 67.62 5.10 -5.92
C PHE A 589 67.27 6.53 -6.33
N HIS A 590 66.68 6.66 -7.52
CA HIS A 590 66.02 7.91 -7.97
C HIS A 590 64.53 7.68 -8.08
N PHE A 591 63.73 8.38 -7.28
CA PHE A 591 62.28 8.23 -7.25
C PHE A 591 61.59 9.23 -8.17
N HIS A 592 60.65 8.76 -8.98
CA HIS A 592 59.87 9.55 -9.93
C HIS A 592 58.37 9.41 -9.62
N ILE A 593 57.71 10.48 -9.21
CA ILE A 593 56.28 10.47 -8.88
C ILE A 593 55.47 10.94 -10.11
N PHE A 594 54.66 10.03 -10.65
CA PHE A 594 53.81 10.23 -11.81
C PHE A 594 52.33 10.17 -11.41
N GLY A 595 51.72 11.34 -11.23
CA GLY A 595 50.32 11.49 -10.81
C GLY A 595 50.06 12.77 -10.03
N ALA A 596 48.81 13.03 -9.68
CA ALA A 596 48.48 14.16 -8.82
C ALA A 596 48.92 13.88 -7.38
N VAL A 597 49.60 14.84 -6.77
CA VAL A 597 49.94 14.79 -5.34
C VAL A 597 48.80 15.40 -4.54
N HIS A 598 48.23 14.62 -3.63
CA HIS A 598 47.16 15.09 -2.75
C HIS A 598 47.66 16.25 -1.86
N PRO A 599 46.84 17.29 -1.59
CA PRO A 599 47.29 18.49 -0.88
C PRO A 599 48.00 18.22 0.45
N GLU A 600 47.57 17.19 1.19
CA GLU A 600 48.18 16.81 2.48
C GLU A 600 49.66 16.39 2.37
N TYR A 601 50.08 15.87 1.22
CA TYR A 601 51.45 15.41 0.99
C TYR A 601 52.33 16.40 0.24
N LYS A 602 51.75 17.46 -0.35
CA LYS A 602 52.52 18.45 -1.12
C LYS A 602 53.58 19.13 -0.27
N GLN A 603 53.22 19.57 0.94
CA GLN A 603 54.16 20.22 1.85
C GLN A 603 55.19 19.22 2.38
N VAL A 604 54.76 18.01 2.73
CA VAL A 604 55.64 16.94 3.24
C VAL A 604 56.74 16.59 2.22
N LEU A 605 56.38 16.45 0.93
CA LEU A 605 57.34 16.20 -0.13
C LEU A 605 58.30 17.37 -0.36
N ALA A 606 57.81 18.61 -0.22
CA ALA A 606 58.66 19.80 -0.33
C ALA A 606 59.67 19.88 0.83
N ASP A 607 59.23 19.58 2.06
CA ASP A 607 60.05 19.65 3.27
C ASP A 607 61.14 18.57 3.32
N LEU A 608 60.94 17.42 2.66
CA LEU A 608 61.97 16.38 2.51
C LEU A 608 63.24 16.89 1.81
N ASN A 609 63.11 17.89 0.92
CA ASN A 609 64.21 18.56 0.19
C ASN A 609 65.31 17.60 -0.32
N ARG A 610 64.89 16.50 -0.97
CA ARG A 610 65.79 15.45 -1.47
C ARG A 610 66.00 15.54 -2.99
N PRO A 611 67.25 15.64 -3.48
CA PRO A 611 67.53 15.81 -4.92
C PRO A 611 67.25 14.54 -5.74
N ASN A 612 67.15 13.37 -5.10
CA ASN A 612 66.87 12.09 -5.74
C ASN A 612 65.37 11.76 -5.82
N ILE A 613 64.49 12.76 -5.64
CA ILE A 613 63.03 12.64 -5.78
C ILE A 613 62.56 13.68 -6.80
N THR A 614 61.80 13.25 -7.81
CA THR A 614 61.27 14.12 -8.86
C THR A 614 59.77 13.93 -9.01
N VAL A 615 59.01 15.01 -8.87
CA VAL A 615 57.55 15.02 -9.08
C VAL A 615 57.27 15.50 -10.50
N HIS A 616 56.76 14.61 -11.35
CA HIS A 616 56.44 14.91 -12.75
C HIS A 616 55.01 15.43 -12.94
N GLY A 617 54.14 15.23 -11.95
CA GLY A 617 52.72 15.58 -12.01
C GLY A 617 51.90 14.58 -12.83
N GLN A 618 50.69 14.96 -13.21
CA GLN A 618 49.81 14.16 -14.04
C GLN A 618 50.37 14.03 -15.47
N TYR A 619 50.22 12.85 -16.07
CA TYR A 619 50.49 12.62 -17.48
C TYR A 619 49.16 12.41 -18.24
N SER A 620 49.15 12.77 -19.53
CA SER A 620 47.98 12.57 -20.39
C SER A 620 47.79 11.08 -20.70
N MET A 621 46.53 10.64 -20.77
CA MET A 621 46.17 9.26 -21.11
C MET A 621 46.86 8.81 -22.41
N GLY A 622 47.36 7.57 -22.43
CA GLY A 622 48.10 7.01 -23.58
C GLY A 622 49.54 7.51 -23.75
N ASN A 623 49.99 8.53 -22.98
CA ASN A 623 51.36 9.05 -23.02
C ASN A 623 52.21 8.47 -21.87
N ILE A 624 52.30 7.14 -21.85
CA ILE A 624 53.03 6.39 -20.80
C ILE A 624 54.53 6.30 -21.06
N ASP A 625 55.03 6.82 -22.20
CA ASP A 625 56.46 6.85 -22.54
C ASP A 625 57.32 7.55 -21.49
N LYS A 626 56.75 8.51 -20.75
CA LYS A 626 57.45 9.19 -19.64
C LYS A 626 57.86 8.24 -18.52
N LEU A 627 57.17 7.11 -18.35
CA LEU A 627 57.49 6.12 -17.32
C LEU A 627 58.81 5.40 -17.59
N LYS A 628 59.27 5.33 -18.86
CA LYS A 628 60.51 4.64 -19.28
C LYS A 628 61.78 5.16 -18.64
N ILE A 629 61.75 6.35 -18.03
CA ILE A 629 62.88 6.87 -17.24
C ILE A 629 63.20 5.96 -16.04
N ALA A 630 62.20 5.26 -15.49
CA ALA A 630 62.35 4.34 -14.39
C ALA A 630 62.59 2.89 -14.86
N ASP A 631 63.07 2.05 -13.95
CA ASP A 631 63.31 0.62 -14.15
C ASP A 631 62.27 -0.23 -13.40
N VAL A 632 61.75 0.30 -12.29
CA VAL A 632 60.80 -0.36 -11.38
C VAL A 632 59.60 0.54 -11.19
N ALA A 633 58.40 -0.03 -11.03
CA ALA A 633 57.17 0.69 -10.67
C ALA A 633 56.69 0.27 -9.28
N LEU A 634 56.15 1.22 -8.49
CA LEU A 634 55.53 0.97 -7.19
C LEU A 634 54.01 1.17 -7.27
N ASN A 635 53.26 0.13 -6.97
CA ASN A 635 51.79 0.15 -6.84
C ASN A 635 51.40 -0.40 -5.46
N LEU A 636 51.54 0.44 -4.44
CA LEU A 636 51.48 0.03 -3.03
C LEU A 636 50.13 0.36 -2.36
N SER A 637 49.03 0.16 -3.08
CA SER A 637 47.68 0.43 -2.57
C SER A 637 47.39 -0.35 -1.30
N ILE A 638 46.80 0.31 -0.31
CA ILE A 638 46.48 -0.29 1.00
C ILE A 638 45.08 -0.93 1.06
N TRP A 639 44.34 -0.81 -0.04
CA TRP A 639 43.00 -1.36 -0.21
C TRP A 639 43.02 -2.38 -1.37
N PRO A 640 42.08 -3.35 -1.41
CA PRO A 640 42.04 -4.29 -2.50
C PRO A 640 41.65 -3.55 -3.78
N GLU A 641 42.59 -3.32 -4.69
CA GLU A 641 42.24 -2.78 -6.00
C GLU A 641 41.40 -3.81 -6.76
N THR A 642 40.40 -3.37 -7.53
CA THR A 642 39.59 -4.24 -8.41
C THR A 642 40.31 -4.60 -9.70
N TYR A 643 41.26 -3.77 -10.13
CA TYR A 643 42.13 -4.08 -11.27
C TYR A 643 43.49 -3.40 -11.23
N CYS A 644 43.52 -2.07 -11.03
CA CYS A 644 44.71 -1.20 -11.15
C CYS A 644 45.26 -1.08 -12.60
N ILE A 645 44.78 -0.08 -13.36
CA ILE A 645 45.22 0.18 -14.74
C ILE A 645 46.70 0.58 -14.79
N SER A 646 47.21 1.28 -13.77
CA SER A 646 48.62 1.69 -13.73
C SER A 646 49.61 0.54 -13.63
N LEU A 647 49.17 -0.65 -13.20
CA LEU A 647 49.96 -1.87 -13.28
C LEU A 647 50.11 -2.34 -14.75
N SER A 648 49.04 -2.27 -15.54
CA SER A 648 49.09 -2.55 -16.99
C SER A 648 50.03 -1.58 -17.70
N GLU A 649 49.96 -0.29 -17.37
CA GLU A 649 50.83 0.75 -17.97
C GLU A 649 52.31 0.53 -17.62
N ALA A 650 52.61 0.10 -16.38
CA ALA A 650 53.97 -0.25 -15.97
C ALA A 650 54.53 -1.42 -16.79
N TRP A 651 53.74 -2.49 -16.99
CA TRP A 651 54.15 -3.61 -17.82
C TRP A 651 54.28 -3.23 -19.31
N GLN A 652 53.34 -2.47 -19.86
CA GLN A 652 53.38 -1.98 -21.25
C GLN A 652 54.64 -1.14 -21.53
N THR A 653 55.18 -0.46 -20.51
CA THR A 653 56.41 0.32 -20.61
C THR A 653 57.67 -0.46 -20.27
N GLY A 654 57.56 -1.73 -19.85
CA GLY A 654 58.68 -2.61 -19.53
C GLY A 654 59.27 -2.40 -18.12
N LEU A 655 58.52 -1.78 -17.20
CA LEU A 655 58.94 -1.58 -15.81
C LEU A 655 58.60 -2.82 -14.98
N ILE A 656 59.48 -3.17 -14.03
CA ILE A 656 59.24 -4.26 -13.08
C ILE A 656 58.35 -3.74 -11.93
N PRO A 657 57.13 -4.22 -11.72
CA PRO A 657 56.29 -3.72 -10.64
C PRO A 657 56.64 -4.36 -9.29
N ILE A 658 56.57 -3.57 -8.23
CA ILE A 658 56.48 -4.00 -6.83
C ILE A 658 55.12 -3.56 -6.32
N VAL A 659 54.30 -4.51 -5.92
CA VAL A 659 52.90 -4.28 -5.57
C VAL A 659 52.60 -4.73 -4.15
N SER A 660 51.56 -4.14 -3.57
CA SER A 660 50.99 -4.68 -2.34
C SER A 660 50.28 -6.01 -2.60
N ASP A 661 50.49 -6.97 -1.70
CA ASP A 661 49.93 -8.32 -1.73
C ASP A 661 48.47 -8.32 -1.29
N ILE A 662 47.60 -7.73 -2.12
CA ILE A 662 46.17 -7.51 -1.83
C ILE A 662 45.36 -7.41 -3.14
N GLY A 663 44.14 -7.96 -3.15
CA GLY A 663 43.17 -7.79 -4.24
C GLY A 663 43.71 -8.15 -5.62
N ALA A 664 43.35 -7.37 -6.64
CA ALA A 664 43.80 -7.59 -8.01
C ALA A 664 45.33 -7.49 -8.19
N LEU A 665 46.03 -6.79 -7.29
CA LEU A 665 47.49 -6.73 -7.34
C LEU A 665 48.12 -8.09 -7.00
N HIS A 666 47.54 -8.79 -6.02
CA HIS A 666 47.90 -10.18 -5.69
C HIS A 666 47.60 -11.12 -6.86
N ASP A 667 46.39 -11.04 -7.42
CA ASP A 667 45.96 -11.96 -8.50
C ASP A 667 46.86 -11.87 -9.74
N ARG A 668 47.35 -10.66 -10.05
CA ARG A 668 48.00 -10.36 -11.33
C ARG A 668 49.52 -10.49 -11.28
N VAL A 669 50.15 -10.28 -10.11
CA VAL A 669 51.62 -10.31 -9.96
C VAL A 669 52.06 -11.63 -9.32
N LYS A 670 52.90 -12.38 -10.03
CA LYS A 670 53.58 -13.59 -9.53
C LYS A 670 54.95 -13.21 -8.97
N ASP A 671 55.12 -13.36 -7.66
CA ASP A 671 56.33 -12.95 -6.93
C ASP A 671 57.61 -13.57 -7.54
N GLY A 672 58.54 -12.73 -7.96
CA GLY A 672 59.81 -13.12 -8.57
C GLY A 672 59.75 -13.53 -10.05
N GLU A 673 58.56 -13.61 -10.67
CA GLU A 673 58.40 -13.98 -12.08
C GLU A 673 58.18 -12.76 -12.98
N ASN A 674 57.10 -12.00 -12.73
CA ASN A 674 56.70 -10.83 -13.53
C ASN A 674 56.63 -9.53 -12.70
N GLY A 675 57.09 -9.59 -11.44
CA GLY A 675 57.10 -8.51 -10.46
C GLY A 675 57.38 -9.04 -9.06
N PHE A 676 57.14 -8.21 -8.03
CA PHE A 676 57.18 -8.65 -6.63
C PHE A 676 55.91 -8.26 -5.88
N ALA A 677 55.40 -9.16 -5.05
CA ALA A 677 54.31 -8.89 -4.13
C ALA A 677 54.88 -8.73 -2.70
N VAL A 678 54.49 -7.65 -2.01
CA VAL A 678 54.94 -7.37 -0.65
C VAL A 678 53.77 -7.14 0.29
N LYS A 679 53.92 -7.55 1.55
CA LYS A 679 52.93 -7.28 2.58
C LYS A 679 52.63 -5.79 2.70
N LEU A 680 51.37 -5.49 3.04
CA LEU A 680 50.89 -4.13 3.31
C LEU A 680 51.76 -3.41 4.34
N ASN A 681 51.87 -2.09 4.22
CA ASN A 681 52.52 -1.19 5.17
C ASN A 681 53.95 -1.62 5.58
N SER A 682 54.69 -2.25 4.66
CA SER A 682 56.00 -2.84 4.92
C SER A 682 57.12 -2.17 4.08
N PRO A 683 57.48 -0.91 4.36
CA PRO A 683 58.49 -0.18 3.58
C PRO A 683 59.86 -0.88 3.58
N ALA A 684 60.22 -1.57 4.66
CA ALA A 684 61.44 -2.38 4.74
C ALA A 684 61.45 -3.53 3.72
N LYS A 685 60.29 -4.16 3.46
CA LYS A 685 60.17 -5.23 2.45
C LYS A 685 60.22 -4.67 1.04
N VAL A 686 59.62 -3.49 0.80
CA VAL A 686 59.79 -2.79 -0.48
C VAL A 686 61.27 -2.48 -0.73
N LEU A 687 61.97 -1.94 0.26
CA LEU A 687 63.41 -1.64 0.18
C LEU A 687 64.24 -2.90 -0.08
N GLU A 688 63.94 -4.01 0.59
CA GLU A 688 64.58 -5.30 0.37
C GLU A 688 64.47 -5.74 -1.10
N ARG A 689 63.27 -5.64 -1.70
CA ARG A 689 63.06 -5.96 -3.13
C ARG A 689 63.77 -4.98 -4.06
N LEU A 690 63.78 -3.69 -3.74
CA LEU A 690 64.52 -2.68 -4.49
C LEU A 690 66.03 -2.92 -4.46
N GLU A 691 66.61 -3.25 -3.30
CA GLU A 691 68.04 -3.58 -3.18
C GLU A 691 68.38 -4.90 -3.89
N LEU A 692 67.49 -5.89 -3.85
CA LEU A 692 67.64 -7.13 -4.62
C LEU A 692 67.67 -6.84 -6.12
N LEU A 693 66.73 -6.04 -6.62
CA LEU A 693 66.70 -5.61 -8.02
C LEU A 693 67.93 -4.78 -8.37
N ARG A 694 68.41 -3.90 -7.49
CA ARG A 694 69.61 -3.09 -7.74
C ARG A 694 70.88 -3.94 -7.82
N SER A 695 71.01 -4.93 -6.93
CA SER A 695 72.22 -5.77 -6.79
C SER A 695 72.28 -6.95 -7.75
N SER A 696 71.15 -7.47 -8.23
CA SER A 696 71.11 -8.65 -9.11
C SER A 696 70.70 -8.29 -10.53
N GLU A 697 71.70 -8.14 -11.39
CA GLU A 697 71.49 -7.88 -12.80
C GLU A 697 70.75 -8.99 -13.56
N PRO A 698 71.14 -10.28 -13.42
CA PRO A 698 70.44 -11.38 -14.10
C PRO A 698 68.97 -11.47 -13.72
N LEU A 699 68.64 -11.18 -12.46
CA LEU A 699 67.26 -11.22 -11.98
C LEU A 699 66.40 -10.12 -12.61
N ARG A 700 66.91 -8.87 -12.72
CA ARG A 700 66.18 -7.80 -13.42
C ARG A 700 65.90 -8.19 -14.86
N GLN A 701 66.91 -8.69 -15.57
CA GLN A 701 66.76 -9.07 -16.96
C GLN A 701 65.75 -10.22 -17.13
N GLN A 702 65.79 -11.21 -16.23
CA GLN A 702 64.84 -12.32 -16.22
C GLN A 702 63.41 -11.85 -16.02
N ILE A 703 63.14 -11.05 -14.98
CA ILE A 703 61.79 -10.57 -14.68
C ILE A 703 61.27 -9.69 -15.81
N MET A 704 62.10 -8.80 -16.34
CA MET A 704 61.74 -7.93 -17.47
C MET A 704 61.42 -8.72 -18.74
N ALA A 705 62.11 -9.84 -18.99
CA ALA A 705 61.84 -10.72 -20.13
C ALA A 705 60.53 -11.52 -20.01
N ASN A 706 60.02 -11.70 -18.79
CA ASN A 706 58.73 -12.37 -18.54
C ASN A 706 57.53 -11.44 -18.68
N ILE A 707 57.74 -10.14 -18.89
CA ILE A 707 56.66 -9.18 -19.14
C ILE A 707 56.18 -9.37 -20.59
N SER A 708 55.01 -9.99 -20.77
CA SER A 708 54.38 -10.23 -22.08
C SER A 708 53.01 -9.53 -22.20
N PRO A 709 52.49 -9.34 -23.42
CA PRO A 709 51.16 -8.78 -23.64
C PRO A 709 50.01 -9.53 -22.96
N ASP A 710 50.19 -10.80 -22.58
CA ASP A 710 49.17 -11.60 -21.90
C ASP A 710 48.86 -11.11 -20.46
N LEU A 711 49.67 -10.19 -19.92
CA LEU A 711 49.52 -9.64 -18.56
C LEU A 711 48.49 -8.50 -18.46
N TRP A 712 47.96 -8.03 -19.59
CA TRP A 712 46.91 -7.02 -19.68
C TRP A 712 45.92 -7.35 -20.80
N PRO A 713 44.71 -6.76 -20.80
CA PRO A 713 43.66 -7.16 -21.71
C PRO A 713 43.91 -6.54 -23.08
N ASP A 714 43.75 -7.33 -24.12
CA ASP A 714 43.73 -6.84 -25.50
C ASP A 714 42.41 -6.12 -25.78
N GLY A 715 42.48 -4.87 -26.25
CA GLY A 715 41.29 -4.03 -26.45
C GLY A 715 40.32 -4.59 -27.49
N GLN A 716 40.83 -5.21 -28.57
CA GLN A 716 39.98 -5.80 -29.61
C GLN A 716 39.21 -7.01 -29.08
N SER A 717 39.93 -7.95 -28.45
CA SER A 717 39.35 -9.17 -27.85
C SER A 717 38.35 -8.83 -26.74
N TYR A 718 38.64 -7.78 -25.95
CA TYR A 718 37.72 -7.24 -24.96
C TYR A 718 36.43 -6.73 -25.60
N GLY A 719 36.54 -5.91 -26.65
CA GLY A 719 35.40 -5.37 -27.38
C GLY A 719 34.52 -6.47 -27.99
N GLU A 720 35.13 -7.49 -28.60
CA GLU A 720 34.41 -8.64 -29.15
C GLU A 720 33.62 -9.39 -28.06
N SER A 721 34.26 -9.70 -26.93
CA SER A 721 33.63 -10.37 -25.78
C SER A 721 32.49 -9.55 -25.18
N LEU A 722 32.68 -8.23 -25.02
CA LEU A 722 31.63 -7.34 -24.51
C LEU A 722 30.44 -7.26 -25.46
N PHE A 723 30.68 -7.21 -26.77
CA PHE A 723 29.62 -7.18 -27.76
C PHE A 723 28.80 -8.48 -27.76
N GLU A 724 29.43 -9.64 -27.58
CA GLU A 724 28.74 -10.92 -27.39
C GLU A 724 27.83 -10.89 -26.16
N ILE A 725 28.34 -10.39 -25.03
CA ILE A 725 27.55 -10.21 -23.80
C ILE A 725 26.34 -9.29 -24.07
N TYR A 726 26.53 -8.17 -24.75
CA TYR A 726 25.44 -7.25 -25.08
C TYR A 726 24.36 -7.89 -25.95
N ASN A 727 24.73 -8.68 -26.97
CA ASN A 727 23.75 -9.35 -27.82
C ASN A 727 22.96 -10.42 -27.06
N GLU A 728 23.59 -11.15 -26.14
CA GLU A 728 22.92 -12.19 -25.38
C GLU A 728 21.88 -11.67 -24.39
N VAL A 729 22.12 -10.51 -23.78
CA VAL A 729 21.20 -9.92 -22.79
C VAL A 729 20.19 -8.95 -23.40
N ALA A 730 20.39 -8.55 -24.67
CA ALA A 730 19.48 -7.63 -25.36
C ALA A 730 18.09 -8.27 -25.57
N PRO A 731 17.01 -7.46 -25.61
CA PRO A 731 15.67 -7.92 -25.93
C PRO A 731 15.62 -8.68 -27.27
N VAL A 732 15.10 -9.90 -27.24
CA VAL A 732 14.91 -10.71 -28.45
C VAL A 732 13.79 -10.13 -29.33
N THR A 733 12.74 -9.63 -28.69
CA THR A 733 11.64 -8.92 -29.35
C THR A 733 11.79 -7.42 -29.19
N ARG A 734 11.45 -6.69 -30.25
CA ARG A 734 11.37 -5.23 -30.20
C ARG A 734 10.18 -4.82 -29.33
N LEU A 735 10.47 -4.04 -28.29
CA LEU A 735 9.45 -3.43 -27.44
C LEU A 735 9.00 -2.06 -28.01
N GLY A 736 7.83 -1.58 -27.59
CA GLY A 736 7.16 -0.37 -28.06
C GLY A 736 7.65 0.91 -27.39
N PHE A 737 7.27 2.06 -27.92
CA PHE A 737 7.54 3.36 -27.28
C PHE A 737 6.44 3.67 -26.26
N SER A 738 6.79 4.30 -25.14
CA SER A 738 5.84 4.77 -24.12
C SER A 738 6.45 5.88 -23.28
N GLU A 739 5.63 6.66 -22.58
CA GLU A 739 6.07 7.59 -21.54
C GLU A 739 6.04 6.87 -20.19
N MET A 740 7.02 5.98 -19.95
CA MET A 740 7.02 5.16 -18.74
C MET A 740 7.33 6.00 -17.51
N GLN A 741 6.64 5.71 -16.41
CA GLN A 741 6.80 6.41 -15.13
C GLN A 741 6.79 5.40 -13.98
N ILE A 742 7.59 4.34 -14.10
CA ILE A 742 7.68 3.30 -13.08
C ILE A 742 8.67 3.73 -12.00
N ASP A 743 8.22 3.66 -10.75
CA ASP A 743 9.03 3.88 -9.54
C ASP A 743 9.12 2.59 -8.69
N ALA A 744 9.89 2.65 -7.60
CA ALA A 744 10.08 1.54 -6.67
C ALA A 744 8.76 1.00 -6.08
N GLY A 745 7.80 1.87 -5.76
CA GLY A 745 6.49 1.47 -5.23
C GLY A 745 5.67 0.68 -6.24
N GLN A 746 5.77 1.05 -7.51
CA GLN A 746 5.09 0.36 -8.61
C GLN A 746 5.68 -1.01 -8.93
N VAL A 747 6.91 -1.31 -8.52
CA VAL A 747 7.58 -2.63 -8.69
C VAL A 747 7.63 -3.45 -7.39
N HIS A 748 6.67 -3.19 -6.49
CA HIS A 748 6.49 -3.89 -5.21
C HIS A 748 7.66 -3.76 -4.23
N LEU A 749 8.40 -2.65 -4.27
CA LEU A 749 9.34 -2.27 -3.22
C LEU A 749 8.66 -1.30 -2.26
N LEU A 750 8.99 -1.39 -0.97
CA LEU A 750 8.66 -0.32 -0.04
C LEU A 750 9.68 0.81 -0.26
N PRO A 751 9.28 1.99 -0.77
CA PRO A 751 10.22 3.04 -1.12
C PRO A 751 10.85 3.60 0.16
N HIS A 752 12.15 3.42 0.30
CA HIS A 752 12.94 4.05 1.35
C HIS A 752 13.94 5.00 0.69
N PRO A 753 13.95 6.30 1.03
CA PRO A 753 14.86 7.26 0.41
C PRO A 753 16.31 6.95 0.75
N SER A 754 16.58 6.47 1.96
CA SER A 754 17.92 6.11 2.42
C SER A 754 17.92 4.87 3.31
N TRP A 755 19.00 4.13 3.23
CA TRP A 755 19.30 2.98 4.09
C TRP A 755 19.83 3.39 5.48
N ARG A 756 20.23 4.66 5.68
CA ARG A 756 20.85 5.13 6.94
C ARG A 756 19.87 5.39 8.10
N HIS A 757 18.59 5.64 7.80
CA HIS A 757 17.62 6.20 8.77
C HIS A 757 16.32 5.39 8.91
N GLN A 758 16.39 4.06 8.86
CA GLN A 758 15.19 3.25 9.04
C GLN A 758 14.78 3.19 10.52
N ALA A 759 13.56 3.64 10.81
CA ALA A 759 12.87 3.27 12.04
C ALA A 759 12.68 1.75 12.05
N PRO A 760 12.76 1.08 13.21
CA PRO A 760 12.44 -0.35 13.29
C PRO A 760 11.03 -0.58 12.73
N PRO A 761 10.81 -1.62 11.91
CA PRO A 761 9.52 -1.87 11.26
C PRO A 761 8.39 -1.92 12.30
N ARG A 762 7.32 -1.18 12.03
CA ARG A 762 6.08 -1.18 12.82
C ARG A 762 5.59 -2.62 13.00
N HIS A 763 5.34 -3.01 14.24
CA HIS A 763 5.01 -4.38 14.58
C HIS A 763 3.52 -4.63 14.28
N ILE A 764 3.14 -5.86 13.94
CA ILE A 764 1.73 -6.27 13.75
C ILE A 764 0.85 -6.09 15.02
N PHE A 765 1.44 -5.63 16.12
CA PHE A 765 0.78 -5.35 17.39
C PHE A 765 0.57 -3.84 17.64
N ASP A 766 0.91 -2.98 16.68
CA ASP A 766 0.52 -1.58 16.75
C ASP A 766 -1.01 -1.51 16.84
N PRO A 767 -1.58 -0.70 17.75
CA PRO A 767 -3.02 -0.65 17.97
C PRO A 767 -3.74 -0.24 16.67
N PRO A 768 -4.94 -0.80 16.41
CA PRO A 768 -5.72 -0.42 15.24
C PRO A 768 -6.00 1.08 15.24
N THR A 769 -6.07 1.67 14.05
CA THR A 769 -6.52 3.05 13.85
C THR A 769 -7.84 3.24 14.59
N ALA A 770 -7.88 4.24 15.47
CA ALA A 770 -9.05 4.52 16.30
C ALA A 770 -10.26 4.90 15.44
N ARG A 771 -11.47 4.63 15.94
CA ARG A 771 -12.72 5.10 15.33
C ARG A 771 -12.90 6.59 15.66
N ASP A 772 -12.37 7.46 14.82
CA ASP A 772 -12.40 8.90 15.07
C ASP A 772 -13.75 9.56 14.72
N LEU A 773 -14.69 8.80 14.14
CA LEU A 773 -16.02 9.27 13.72
C LEU A 773 -17.11 8.23 14.03
N THR A 774 -18.32 8.68 14.32
CA THR A 774 -19.54 7.84 14.37
C THR A 774 -20.72 8.51 13.67
N VAL A 775 -21.70 7.72 13.22
CA VAL A 775 -22.98 8.23 12.64
C VAL A 775 -24.20 8.02 13.55
N GLU A 776 -23.95 7.42 14.71
CA GLU A 776 -24.87 7.23 15.81
C GLU A 776 -24.29 7.88 17.07
N LEU A 777 -25.14 8.13 18.05
CA LEU A 777 -24.78 8.70 19.35
C LEU A 777 -23.66 7.85 19.97
N PRO A 778 -22.49 8.43 20.25
CA PRO A 778 -21.34 7.69 20.76
C PRO A 778 -21.54 7.12 22.16
N GLU A 779 -22.46 7.72 22.93
CA GLU A 779 -22.79 7.34 24.30
C GLU A 779 -24.31 7.28 24.47
N PRO A 780 -24.84 6.37 25.31
CA PRO A 780 -26.27 6.32 25.61
C PRO A 780 -26.76 7.63 26.24
N VAL A 781 -27.83 8.20 25.67
CA VAL A 781 -28.50 9.40 26.20
C VAL A 781 -29.91 9.03 26.65
N THR A 782 -30.17 9.11 27.96
CA THR A 782 -31.48 8.82 28.54
C THR A 782 -32.29 10.08 28.84
N ASP A 783 -31.64 11.25 28.84
CA ASP A 783 -32.29 12.53 29.12
C ASP A 783 -31.59 13.70 28.42
N TRP A 784 -32.38 14.66 27.94
CA TRP A 784 -31.90 15.90 27.33
C TRP A 784 -32.33 17.07 28.21
N PHE A 785 -31.37 17.70 28.89
CA PHE A 785 -31.66 18.69 29.94
C PHE A 785 -31.50 20.14 29.47
N SER A 786 -30.89 20.37 28.31
CA SER A 786 -30.74 21.71 27.72
C SER A 786 -30.61 21.65 26.20
N ILE A 787 -31.34 22.54 25.52
CA ILE A 787 -31.29 22.73 24.06
C ILE A 787 -31.04 24.22 23.81
N GLN A 788 -29.92 24.56 23.19
CA GLN A 788 -29.46 25.91 22.88
C GLN A 788 -29.18 26.84 24.09
N ASP A 789 -29.26 26.40 25.35
CA ASP A 789 -28.95 27.27 26.50
C ASP A 789 -27.44 27.39 26.81
N ALA A 790 -26.62 26.54 26.17
CA ALA A 790 -25.17 26.54 26.37
C ALA A 790 -24.52 27.84 25.89
N LYS A 791 -23.42 28.22 26.55
CA LYS A 791 -22.52 29.31 26.15
C LYS A 791 -21.27 28.68 25.52
N PHE A 792 -20.90 29.15 24.35
CA PHE A 792 -19.73 28.65 23.63
C PHE A 792 -19.11 29.75 22.77
N TYR A 793 -17.87 29.50 22.35
CA TYR A 793 -17.14 30.30 21.36
C TYR A 793 -16.24 29.37 20.55
N ILE A 794 -16.13 29.62 19.25
CA ILE A 794 -15.29 28.88 18.32
C ILE A 794 -14.05 29.72 18.05
N ASP A 795 -12.88 29.22 18.43
CA ASP A 795 -11.59 29.88 18.22
C ASP A 795 -11.21 29.81 16.72
N ASP A 796 -11.33 28.63 16.10
CA ASP A 796 -11.12 28.42 14.67
C ASP A 796 -11.88 27.18 14.13
N VAL A 797 -12.11 27.16 12.82
CA VAL A 797 -12.53 25.96 12.05
C VAL A 797 -11.57 25.79 10.88
N CYS A 798 -10.94 24.63 10.75
CA CYS A 798 -9.92 24.35 9.74
C CYS A 798 -8.82 25.42 9.69
N PHE A 799 -8.40 25.90 10.88
CA PHE A 799 -7.42 26.97 11.07
C PHE A 799 -7.83 28.36 10.56
N LEU A 800 -9.08 28.53 10.11
CA LEU A 800 -9.68 29.84 9.83
C LEU A 800 -10.11 30.50 11.14
N VAL A 801 -9.46 31.60 11.50
CA VAL A 801 -9.77 32.40 12.69
C VAL A 801 -10.76 33.51 12.32
N PHE A 802 -12.03 33.35 12.70
CA PHE A 802 -13.13 34.25 12.31
C PHE A 802 -12.99 35.70 12.80
N ALA A 803 -12.17 35.95 13.82
CA ALA A 803 -11.91 37.31 14.31
C ALA A 803 -10.90 38.09 13.46
N GLU A 804 -10.11 37.38 12.63
CA GLU A 804 -8.96 37.94 11.91
C GLU A 804 -9.08 37.79 10.37
N SER A 805 -10.01 36.97 9.87
CA SER A 805 -10.16 36.65 8.44
C SER A 805 -11.62 36.49 8.02
N GLU A 806 -11.95 36.83 6.77
CA GLU A 806 -13.30 36.63 6.23
C GLU A 806 -13.46 35.19 5.70
N PRO A 807 -14.69 34.61 5.73
CA PRO A 807 -14.93 33.25 5.24
C PRO A 807 -14.49 32.99 3.78
N SER A 808 -14.47 34.04 2.96
CA SER A 808 -13.98 34.00 1.56
C SER A 808 -12.48 33.74 1.41
N ASP A 809 -11.71 33.88 2.48
CA ASP A 809 -10.25 33.72 2.47
C ASP A 809 -9.80 32.27 2.78
N PHE A 810 -10.75 31.34 2.91
CA PHE A 810 -10.48 29.95 3.27
C PHE A 810 -9.80 29.17 2.14
N GLU A 811 -8.63 28.59 2.41
CA GLU A 811 -8.00 27.59 1.54
C GLU A 811 -8.56 26.20 1.83
N GLU A 812 -8.72 25.37 0.78
CA GLU A 812 -9.23 24.01 0.92
C GLU A 812 -8.44 23.17 1.95
N ALA A 813 -9.15 22.44 2.81
CA ALA A 813 -8.54 21.61 3.84
C ALA A 813 -8.85 20.11 3.61
N TYR A 814 -7.83 19.26 3.76
CA TYR A 814 -7.96 17.80 3.66
C TYR A 814 -8.48 17.14 4.94
N GLU A 815 -8.60 17.91 6.01
CA GLU A 815 -8.99 17.43 7.33
C GLU A 815 -9.83 18.49 8.04
N PHE A 816 -10.90 18.06 8.68
CA PHE A 816 -11.74 18.93 9.50
C PHE A 816 -11.05 19.17 10.82
N HIS A 817 -10.93 20.44 11.22
CA HIS A 817 -10.44 20.86 12.53
C HIS A 817 -11.41 21.85 13.14
N ILE A 818 -11.61 21.79 14.46
CA ILE A 818 -12.38 22.78 15.21
C ILE A 818 -11.81 22.94 16.62
N ARG A 819 -11.71 24.18 17.10
CA ARG A 819 -11.26 24.47 18.46
C ARG A 819 -12.12 25.56 19.09
N GLY A 820 -12.34 25.49 20.41
CA GLY A 820 -13.14 26.49 21.12
C GLY A 820 -13.34 26.20 22.59
N TRP A 821 -14.39 26.80 23.19
CA TRP A 821 -14.86 26.46 24.53
C TRP A 821 -16.38 26.33 24.59
N TYR A 822 -16.88 25.51 25.52
CA TYR A 822 -18.29 25.20 25.73
C TYR A 822 -18.60 25.05 27.23
N ALA A 823 -19.65 25.72 27.72
CA ALA A 823 -20.13 25.66 29.09
C ALA A 823 -21.66 25.81 29.17
N VAL A 824 -22.33 24.96 29.95
CA VAL A 824 -23.77 25.07 30.21
C VAL A 824 -23.96 25.72 31.59
N PRO A 825 -24.82 26.77 31.72
CA PRO A 825 -25.06 27.40 33.01
C PRO A 825 -25.51 26.38 34.08
N ARG A 826 -24.96 26.49 35.29
CA ARG A 826 -25.27 25.63 36.47
C ARG A 826 -24.82 24.16 36.35
N VAL A 827 -24.01 23.82 35.35
CA VAL A 827 -23.39 22.49 35.18
C VAL A 827 -21.89 22.60 35.42
N ASN A 828 -21.40 21.97 36.49
CA ASN A 828 -20.00 22.07 36.94
C ASN A 828 -19.11 20.90 36.48
N ALA A 829 -19.68 19.91 35.77
CA ALA A 829 -18.95 18.78 35.21
C ALA A 829 -18.60 19.03 33.74
N SER A 830 -17.37 18.72 33.32
CA SER A 830 -16.95 18.88 31.92
C SER A 830 -17.71 17.95 30.97
N GLY A 831 -17.85 16.66 31.30
CA GLY A 831 -18.43 15.67 30.39
C GLY A 831 -17.60 15.43 29.13
N THR A 832 -18.11 14.53 28.27
CA THR A 832 -17.55 14.26 26.95
C THR A 832 -18.19 15.20 25.93
N LEU A 833 -17.37 15.95 25.20
CA LEU A 833 -17.86 16.84 24.14
C LEU A 833 -17.71 16.18 22.79
N TYR A 834 -18.74 16.36 21.96
CA TYR A 834 -18.74 15.98 20.57
C TYR A 834 -19.05 17.20 19.71
N THR A 835 -18.31 17.34 18.61
CA THR A 835 -18.75 18.13 17.48
C THR A 835 -19.69 17.28 16.64
N VAL A 836 -20.83 17.84 16.26
CA VAL A 836 -21.87 17.15 15.49
C VAL A 836 -22.04 17.88 14.16
N LEU A 837 -21.74 17.20 13.05
CA LEU A 837 -21.97 17.71 11.71
C LEU A 837 -23.35 17.26 11.25
N ILE A 838 -24.22 18.21 10.92
CA ILE A 838 -25.62 17.97 10.60
C ILE A 838 -25.90 18.42 9.17
N GLY A 839 -25.99 17.46 8.25
CA GLY A 839 -26.30 17.73 6.85
C GLY A 839 -27.80 17.97 6.60
N ASN A 840 -28.21 17.91 5.33
CA ASN A 840 -29.60 17.85 4.89
C ASN A 840 -30.24 16.49 5.21
N GLU A 841 -31.55 16.31 4.98
CA GLU A 841 -32.30 15.10 5.41
C GLU A 841 -31.67 13.79 4.90
N ASP A 842 -31.19 13.78 3.66
CA ASP A 842 -30.57 12.61 3.01
C ASP A 842 -29.10 12.37 3.39
N GLN A 843 -28.50 13.28 4.17
CA GLN A 843 -27.11 13.17 4.62
C GLN A 843 -27.01 12.61 6.05
N PRO A 844 -25.97 11.82 6.35
CA PRO A 844 -25.77 11.30 7.69
C PRO A 844 -25.41 12.41 8.68
N ILE A 845 -25.76 12.20 9.94
CA ILE A 845 -25.24 13.02 11.05
C ILE A 845 -23.90 12.41 11.46
N ILE A 846 -22.87 13.24 11.66
CA ILE A 846 -21.53 12.78 11.99
C ILE A 846 -21.17 13.31 13.38
N PHE A 847 -20.77 12.42 14.28
CA PHE A 847 -20.30 12.76 15.62
C PHE A 847 -18.78 12.58 15.68
N LEU A 848 -18.11 13.61 16.18
CA LEU A 848 -16.66 13.70 16.32
C LEU A 848 -16.32 13.93 17.80
N PRO A 849 -15.64 13.01 18.49
CA PRO A 849 -15.16 13.25 19.84
C PRO A 849 -14.15 14.41 19.87
N CYS A 850 -14.28 15.29 20.85
CA CYS A 850 -13.33 16.37 21.08
C CYS A 850 -12.46 16.10 22.31
N ILE A 851 -11.19 16.47 22.22
CA ILE A 851 -10.25 16.49 23.35
C ILE A 851 -10.57 17.72 24.20
N ARG A 852 -10.86 17.51 25.48
CA ARG A 852 -11.13 18.59 26.46
C ARG A 852 -9.85 19.34 26.84
N GLU A 853 -9.85 20.66 26.69
CA GLU A 853 -8.74 21.55 27.04
C GLU A 853 -9.03 22.39 28.30
N SER A 854 -7.99 22.77 29.04
CA SER A 854 -8.12 23.67 30.20
C SER A 854 -8.21 25.13 29.72
N ARG A 855 -9.27 25.85 30.14
CA ARG A 855 -9.49 27.27 29.77
C ARG A 855 -9.77 28.14 31.01
N PRO A 856 -8.73 28.59 31.73
CA PRO A 856 -8.89 29.39 32.95
C PRO A 856 -9.52 30.76 32.70
N ASP A 857 -9.40 31.29 31.49
CA ASP A 857 -10.01 32.52 31.02
C ASP A 857 -11.55 32.46 31.04
N VAL A 858 -12.14 31.31 30.72
CA VAL A 858 -13.60 31.11 30.74
C VAL A 858 -14.17 31.27 32.16
N LEU A 859 -13.42 30.88 33.20
CA LEU A 859 -13.83 31.02 34.61
C LEU A 859 -13.96 32.48 35.05
N THR A 860 -13.30 33.41 34.34
CA THR A 860 -13.41 34.85 34.64
C THR A 860 -14.75 35.43 34.21
N VAL A 861 -15.40 34.82 33.20
CA VAL A 861 -16.69 35.26 32.64
C VAL A 861 -17.84 34.40 33.19
N TYR A 862 -17.60 33.10 33.37
CA TYR A 862 -18.57 32.13 33.88
C TYR A 862 -17.98 31.39 35.09
N PRO A 863 -18.17 31.90 36.33
CA PRO A 863 -17.58 31.33 37.54
C PRO A 863 -17.96 29.87 37.83
N ASP A 864 -19.15 29.45 37.38
CA ASP A 864 -19.67 28.09 37.57
C ASP A 864 -19.22 27.11 36.47
N ALA A 865 -18.46 27.56 35.46
CA ALA A 865 -18.00 26.71 34.37
C ALA A 865 -16.94 25.70 34.85
N PRO A 866 -16.86 24.51 34.22
CA PRO A 866 -15.81 23.54 34.54
C PRO A 866 -14.42 24.03 34.11
N ARG A 867 -13.37 23.66 34.85
CA ARG A 867 -11.96 24.03 34.54
C ARG A 867 -11.50 23.58 33.14
N ARG A 868 -12.02 22.44 32.67
CA ARG A 868 -11.80 21.93 31.31
C ARG A 868 -13.00 22.24 30.42
N SER A 869 -13.25 23.53 30.17
CA SER A 869 -14.31 24.04 29.30
C SER A 869 -13.88 24.16 27.84
N GLY A 870 -12.58 24.12 27.54
CA GLY A 870 -12.06 24.12 26.17
C GLY A 870 -12.22 22.79 25.45
N PHE A 871 -12.12 22.81 24.13
CA PHE A 871 -12.14 21.61 23.29
C PHE A 871 -11.37 21.80 21.98
N ALA A 872 -10.86 20.68 21.44
CA ALA A 872 -10.33 20.57 20.09
C ALA A 872 -10.82 19.26 19.44
N GLY A 873 -11.24 19.30 18.19
CA GLY A 873 -11.69 18.15 17.41
C GLY A 873 -11.00 18.12 16.05
N GLN A 874 -10.63 16.93 15.59
CA GLN A 874 -9.97 16.74 14.30
C GLN A 874 -10.39 15.42 13.67
N ALA A 875 -10.77 15.43 12.39
CA ALA A 875 -11.08 14.20 11.65
C ALA A 875 -10.98 14.36 10.13
N ALA A 876 -10.64 13.26 9.46
CA ALA A 876 -10.68 13.17 8.00
C ALA A 876 -12.09 12.78 7.51
N LEU A 877 -12.69 13.63 6.68
CA LEU A 877 -13.99 13.38 6.03
C LEU A 877 -13.75 12.84 4.62
N ARG A 878 -13.79 11.51 4.46
CA ARG A 878 -13.45 10.81 3.20
C ARG A 878 -14.64 10.07 2.60
N GLY A 879 -14.81 10.20 1.29
CA GLY A 879 -15.80 9.48 0.50
C GLY A 879 -17.15 10.19 0.33
N LYS A 880 -17.97 9.68 -0.59
CA LYS A 880 -19.23 10.31 -1.02
C LYS A 880 -20.28 10.47 0.10
N TRP A 881 -20.18 9.69 1.19
CA TRP A 881 -21.17 9.70 2.28
C TRP A 881 -21.09 10.94 3.17
N CYS A 882 -19.93 11.60 3.19
CA CYS A 882 -19.70 12.83 3.94
C CYS A 882 -19.63 14.07 3.03
N GLU A 883 -20.02 13.96 1.76
CA GLU A 883 -20.09 15.09 0.83
C GLU A 883 -21.36 15.91 1.04
N GLY A 884 -21.24 17.22 0.83
CA GLY A 884 -22.29 18.23 0.90
C GLY A 884 -22.12 19.17 2.10
N THR A 885 -23.17 19.90 2.44
CA THR A 885 -23.12 21.00 3.41
C THR A 885 -23.57 20.56 4.79
N TYR A 886 -22.77 20.86 5.81
CA TYR A 886 -23.01 20.47 7.20
C TYR A 886 -23.03 21.67 8.12
N ARG A 887 -24.09 21.78 8.92
CA ARG A 887 -24.14 22.69 10.08
C ARG A 887 -23.36 22.08 11.23
N ILE A 888 -22.59 22.90 11.95
CA ILE A 888 -21.83 22.46 13.12
C ILE A 888 -22.67 22.67 14.38
N ALA A 889 -22.84 21.63 15.17
CA ALA A 889 -23.41 21.67 16.51
C ALA A 889 -22.44 21.08 17.54
N LEU A 890 -22.66 21.41 18.82
CA LEU A 890 -21.90 20.90 19.96
C LEU A 890 -22.84 20.12 20.87
N MET A 891 -22.41 18.93 21.25
CA MET A 891 -23.13 18.05 22.17
C MET A 891 -22.24 17.70 23.35
N ASN A 892 -22.70 17.92 24.57
CA ASN A 892 -21.98 17.53 25.78
C ASN A 892 -22.78 16.49 26.57
N VAL A 893 -22.17 15.33 26.83
CA VAL A 893 -22.76 14.21 27.57
C VAL A 893 -22.13 14.10 28.94
N ILE A 894 -22.96 14.06 29.99
CA ILE A 894 -22.56 13.92 31.39
C ILE A 894 -23.47 12.87 32.03
N ASN A 895 -22.92 11.71 32.38
CA ASN A 895 -23.65 10.62 33.06
C ASN A 895 -25.02 10.34 32.40
N THR A 896 -25.03 9.99 31.11
CA THR A 896 -26.21 9.73 30.24
C THR A 896 -27.17 10.89 30.01
N LYS A 897 -26.89 12.08 30.55
CA LYS A 897 -27.65 13.31 30.29
C LYS A 897 -26.91 14.19 29.29
N ALA A 898 -27.61 14.71 28.28
CA ALA A 898 -26.99 15.49 27.22
C ALA A 898 -27.53 16.91 27.11
N SER A 899 -26.65 17.81 26.67
CA SER A 899 -26.98 19.16 26.21
C SER A 899 -26.57 19.32 24.74
N PHE A 900 -27.34 20.09 23.99
CA PHE A 900 -27.14 20.29 22.55
C PHE A 900 -27.24 21.78 22.19
N ALA A 901 -26.33 22.28 21.35
CA ALA A 901 -26.40 23.63 20.80
C ALA A 901 -25.89 23.67 19.36
N VAL A 902 -26.64 24.29 18.46
CA VAL A 902 -26.23 24.54 17.07
C VAL A 902 -25.41 25.83 17.03
N THR A 903 -24.26 25.80 16.36
CA THR A 903 -23.40 26.97 16.16
C THR A 903 -23.82 27.77 14.92
N SER A 904 -23.18 28.92 14.69
CA SER A 904 -23.36 29.66 13.44
C SER A 904 -22.51 29.13 12.29
N CYS A 905 -21.58 28.20 12.54
CA CYS A 905 -20.63 27.74 11.52
C CYS A 905 -21.20 26.60 10.67
N GLN A 906 -20.99 26.66 9.36
CA GLN A 906 -21.28 25.60 8.40
C GLN A 906 -20.05 25.29 7.57
N ILE A 907 -19.94 24.06 7.08
CA ILE A 907 -18.88 23.64 6.17
C ILE A 907 -19.46 22.95 4.94
N THR A 908 -18.79 23.07 3.79
CA THR A 908 -19.09 22.28 2.59
C THR A 908 -17.95 21.32 2.32
N VAL A 909 -18.27 20.04 2.18
CA VAL A 909 -17.32 18.96 1.86
C VAL A 909 -17.55 18.49 0.42
N LYS A 910 -16.48 18.44 -0.38
CA LYS A 910 -16.52 17.97 -1.76
C LYS A 910 -15.23 17.23 -2.11
N GLU A 911 -15.31 16.06 -2.75
CA GLU A 911 -14.16 15.28 -3.19
C GLU A 911 -13.17 14.97 -2.05
N GLY A 912 -13.69 14.78 -0.83
CA GLY A 912 -12.89 14.51 0.37
C GLY A 912 -12.13 15.72 0.95
N LYS A 913 -12.50 16.94 0.55
CA LYS A 913 -11.95 18.19 1.09
C LYS A 913 -13.04 19.09 1.64
N ILE A 914 -12.72 19.87 2.66
CA ILE A 914 -13.52 21.02 3.08
C ILE A 914 -13.18 22.14 2.10
N VAL A 915 -14.16 22.60 1.34
CA VAL A 915 -13.98 23.60 0.27
C VAL A 915 -14.53 24.97 0.63
N GLU A 916 -15.38 25.04 1.65
CA GLU A 916 -16.06 26.28 2.06
C GLU A 916 -16.43 26.22 3.54
N ILE A 917 -16.38 27.38 4.20
CA ILE A 917 -16.85 27.59 5.57
C ILE A 917 -17.75 28.83 5.54
N GLU A 918 -18.94 28.77 6.13
CA GLU A 918 -19.89 29.89 6.19
C GLU A 918 -20.33 30.17 7.63
N GLN A 919 -20.76 31.41 7.90
CA GLN A 919 -21.40 31.79 9.17
C GLN A 919 -22.85 32.23 8.95
N GLU A 920 -23.80 31.47 9.48
CA GLU A 920 -25.23 31.76 9.47
C GLU A 920 -25.89 31.36 10.79
N ASP A 921 -26.58 32.30 11.45
CA ASP A 921 -27.27 32.02 12.71
C ASP A 921 -28.50 31.11 12.49
N PRO A 922 -28.60 29.98 13.20
CA PRO A 922 -29.70 29.03 12.99
C PRO A 922 -31.02 29.58 13.56
N THR A 923 -32.11 29.43 12.80
CA THR A 923 -33.46 29.77 13.29
C THR A 923 -33.94 28.79 14.37
N THR A 924 -34.89 29.20 15.22
CA THR A 924 -35.49 28.29 16.22
C THR A 924 -36.09 27.02 15.60
N LYS A 925 -36.71 27.14 14.42
CA LYS A 925 -37.24 25.98 13.69
C LYS A 925 -36.12 25.02 13.28
N GLN A 926 -34.99 25.56 12.81
CA GLN A 926 -33.82 24.78 12.41
C GLN A 926 -33.21 24.04 13.60
N ILE A 927 -33.02 24.73 14.73
CA ILE A 927 -32.49 24.13 15.97
C ILE A 927 -33.34 22.94 16.43
N LEU A 928 -34.67 23.09 16.44
CA LEU A 928 -35.57 22.02 16.86
C LEU A 928 -35.57 20.83 15.88
N SER A 929 -35.46 21.11 14.57
CA SER A 929 -35.35 20.07 13.54
C SER A 929 -34.03 19.30 13.65
N ASP A 930 -32.91 20.00 13.78
CA ASP A 930 -31.59 19.40 13.95
C ASP A 930 -31.49 18.60 15.25
N PHE A 931 -32.04 19.13 16.35
CA PHE A 931 -32.13 18.39 17.62
C PHE A 931 -32.98 17.12 17.50
N ALA A 932 -34.15 17.19 16.84
CA ALA A 932 -35.00 16.02 16.63
C ALA A 932 -34.27 14.93 15.83
N ARG A 933 -33.45 15.32 14.85
CA ARG A 933 -32.62 14.37 14.11
C ARG A 933 -31.53 13.77 14.99
N VAL A 934 -30.78 14.57 15.73
CA VAL A 934 -29.68 14.12 16.62
C VAL A 934 -30.17 13.21 17.75
N SER A 935 -31.25 13.59 18.43
CA SER A 935 -31.78 12.86 19.60
C SER A 935 -32.26 11.44 19.30
N HIS A 936 -32.54 11.12 18.03
CA HIS A 936 -32.99 9.81 17.59
C HIS A 936 -31.94 9.01 16.82
N ARG A 937 -30.68 9.49 16.75
CA ARG A 937 -29.54 8.72 16.24
C ARG A 937 -28.92 7.83 17.31
N ASP A 938 -29.71 7.25 18.20
CA ASP A 938 -29.25 6.33 19.26
C ASP A 938 -28.96 4.91 18.77
N GLY A 939 -28.99 4.69 17.46
CA GLY A 939 -28.75 3.39 16.85
C GLY A 939 -29.79 2.36 17.23
N LYS A 940 -31.04 2.77 17.47
CA LYS A 940 -32.13 1.85 17.80
C LYS A 940 -33.24 1.89 16.77
N LEU A 941 -33.66 0.72 16.30
CA LEU A 941 -34.81 0.58 15.40
C LEU A 941 -36.09 0.92 16.18
N ARG A 942 -36.93 1.74 15.55
CA ARG A 942 -38.23 2.16 16.08
C ARG A 942 -39.33 1.60 15.20
N ASN A 943 -40.55 1.54 15.71
CA ASN A 943 -41.73 1.18 14.92
C ASN A 943 -41.77 -0.24 14.34
N ILE A 944 -40.79 -1.10 14.69
CA ILE A 944 -40.76 -2.51 14.30
C ILE A 944 -41.17 -3.40 15.47
N LYS A 945 -41.74 -4.56 15.16
CA LYS A 945 -42.18 -5.57 16.12
C LYS A 945 -40.98 -6.30 16.73
N MET A 946 -40.83 -6.20 18.06
CA MET A 946 -39.77 -6.83 18.83
C MET A 946 -40.35 -7.85 19.83
N VAL A 947 -39.55 -8.87 20.17
CA VAL A 947 -39.91 -9.91 21.15
C VAL A 947 -39.62 -9.46 22.58
N ASP A 948 -38.62 -8.60 22.77
CA ASP A 948 -38.16 -8.14 24.08
C ASP A 948 -37.68 -6.68 24.02
N ILE A 949 -37.39 -6.10 25.18
CA ILE A 949 -36.80 -4.77 25.37
C ILE A 949 -35.29 -4.92 25.63
N ASP A 950 -34.45 -4.17 24.92
CA ASP A 950 -32.97 -4.23 25.03
C ASP A 950 -32.40 -3.66 26.36
N THR A 951 -32.75 -4.20 27.53
CA THR A 951 -32.27 -3.69 28.83
C THR A 951 -32.03 -4.81 29.86
N ASP A 952 -30.82 -4.87 30.42
CA ASP A 952 -30.48 -5.67 31.61
C ASP A 952 -31.01 -4.98 32.88
N VAL A 953 -32.30 -5.14 33.20
CA VAL A 953 -32.93 -4.42 34.32
C VAL A 953 -32.54 -5.05 35.66
N LEU A 954 -31.80 -4.31 36.49
CA LEU A 954 -31.37 -4.76 37.83
C LEU A 954 -32.35 -4.43 38.97
N GLU A 955 -33.33 -3.52 38.80
CA GLU A 955 -34.37 -3.25 39.81
C GLU A 955 -35.78 -3.05 39.21
N ARG A 956 -36.65 -4.06 39.38
CA ARG A 956 -38.08 -3.97 39.03
C ARG A 956 -38.80 -3.21 40.15
N ASP A 957 -38.93 -1.89 40.05
CA ASP A 957 -39.73 -1.12 41.02
C ASP A 957 -41.24 -1.24 40.70
N HIS A 958 -42.04 -1.51 41.72
CA HIS A 958 -43.49 -1.72 41.63
C HIS A 958 -44.30 -0.43 41.85
N SER A 959 -43.68 0.75 41.78
CA SER A 959 -44.32 2.00 42.22
C SER A 959 -45.04 2.77 41.09
N SER A 960 -46.32 3.04 41.34
CA SER A 960 -47.34 3.53 40.41
C SER A 960 -47.40 5.06 40.24
N ASP A 961 -46.27 5.72 40.03
CA ASP A 961 -46.16 7.19 39.87
C ASP A 961 -45.87 7.62 38.42
N MET A 962 -46.26 6.79 37.44
CA MET A 962 -46.22 7.12 36.01
C MET A 962 -47.48 7.88 35.61
N VAL A 963 -47.31 9.04 34.97
CA VAL A 963 -48.40 9.85 34.42
C VAL A 963 -48.34 9.85 32.90
N TYR A 964 -49.50 9.95 32.25
CA TYR A 964 -49.56 9.96 30.79
C TYR A 964 -50.78 10.72 30.26
N PHE A 965 -50.72 11.05 28.97
CA PHE A 965 -51.86 11.50 28.17
C PHE A 965 -51.65 11.09 26.71
N ILE A 966 -52.73 10.67 26.04
CA ILE A 966 -52.72 10.29 24.62
C ILE A 966 -53.35 11.42 23.82
N ASP A 967 -52.56 12.08 22.98
CA ASP A 967 -53.02 13.13 22.08
C ASP A 967 -53.76 12.53 20.86
N ASN A 968 -53.28 11.38 20.36
CA ASN A 968 -53.81 10.71 19.17
C ASN A 968 -53.58 9.20 19.21
N CYS A 969 -54.53 8.41 18.72
CA CYS A 969 -54.39 6.96 18.51
C CYS A 969 -55.28 6.48 17.34
N GLY A 970 -54.70 6.31 16.15
CA GLY A 970 -55.42 5.93 14.94
C GLY A 970 -56.64 6.82 14.69
N ASP A 971 -57.77 6.21 14.32
CA ASP A 971 -59.06 6.91 14.20
C ASP A 971 -59.85 6.95 15.53
N LEU A 972 -59.30 6.42 16.63
CA LEU A 972 -60.00 6.27 17.91
C LEU A 972 -59.94 7.53 18.78
N ILE A 973 -58.80 8.22 18.80
CA ILE A 973 -58.53 9.39 19.66
C ILE A 973 -57.80 10.46 18.83
N GLY A 974 -58.24 11.72 18.91
CA GLY A 974 -57.56 12.88 18.28
C GLY A 974 -58.05 13.21 16.86
N ASP A 975 -57.33 14.11 16.18
CA ASP A 975 -57.58 14.47 14.77
C ASP A 975 -57.13 13.37 13.79
N LEU A 976 -57.52 13.45 12.51
CA LEU A 976 -57.12 12.48 11.48
C LEU A 976 -55.58 12.28 11.46
N PRO A 977 -55.09 11.03 11.52
CA PRO A 977 -53.66 10.75 11.55
C PRO A 977 -52.97 11.15 10.23
N PRO A 978 -51.64 11.38 10.23
CA PRO A 978 -50.88 11.45 8.98
C PRO A 978 -51.04 10.15 8.17
N GLU A 979 -51.01 10.21 6.83
CA GLU A 979 -51.09 9.01 5.98
C GLU A 979 -49.98 8.01 6.36
N ILE A 980 -50.39 6.81 6.78
CA ILE A 980 -49.49 5.68 7.03
C ILE A 980 -49.68 4.68 5.88
N ASP A 981 -48.58 4.18 5.32
CA ASP A 981 -48.63 3.08 4.36
C ASP A 981 -49.15 1.79 5.03
N GLY A 982 -50.36 1.37 4.69
CA GLY A 982 -50.95 0.08 5.07
C GLY A 982 -51.85 0.08 6.32
N ASN A 983 -52.22 -1.13 6.79
CA ASN A 983 -53.12 -1.38 7.94
C ASN A 983 -52.40 -1.20 9.31
N GLY A 984 -51.65 -0.10 9.48
CA GLY A 984 -50.90 0.24 10.71
C GLY A 984 -51.63 1.19 11.66
N ILE A 985 -50.99 1.57 12.78
CA ILE A 985 -51.56 2.46 13.82
C ILE A 985 -50.60 3.61 14.15
N TYR A 986 -51.08 4.86 14.09
CA TYR A 986 -50.38 6.02 14.63
C TYR A 986 -50.75 6.25 16.09
N MET A 987 -49.78 6.53 16.96
CA MET A 987 -50.04 6.95 18.34
C MET A 987 -49.12 8.11 18.74
N LYS A 988 -49.66 9.11 19.44
CA LYS A 988 -48.93 10.27 19.97
C LYS A 988 -49.41 10.63 21.36
N GLY A 989 -48.50 11.01 22.25
CA GLY A 989 -48.84 11.44 23.60
C GLY A 989 -47.64 11.96 24.38
N TRP A 990 -47.79 12.03 25.71
CA TRP A 990 -46.69 12.25 26.64
C TRP A 990 -46.79 11.33 27.84
N THR A 991 -45.64 10.95 28.39
CA THR A 991 -45.54 10.18 29.63
C THR A 991 -44.17 10.32 30.30
N PHE A 992 -44.18 10.34 31.63
CA PHE A 992 -42.98 10.34 32.49
C PHE A 992 -43.30 9.79 33.88
N MET A 993 -42.26 9.53 34.68
CA MET A 993 -42.37 9.09 36.07
C MET A 993 -42.00 10.24 37.02
N HIS A 994 -42.78 10.45 38.08
CA HIS A 994 -42.49 11.51 39.05
C HIS A 994 -41.15 11.31 39.75
N ASN A 995 -40.54 12.43 40.18
CA ASN A 995 -39.31 12.47 40.99
C ASN A 995 -38.01 11.95 40.33
N LEU A 996 -38.06 11.33 39.14
CA LEU A 996 -36.86 10.87 38.44
C LEU A 996 -36.18 11.97 37.60
N ARG A 997 -36.93 13.00 37.18
CA ARG A 997 -36.43 14.15 36.38
C ARG A 997 -35.55 13.72 35.20
N ALA A 998 -36.00 12.69 34.48
CA ALA A 998 -35.38 12.18 33.28
C ALA A 998 -36.48 11.61 32.37
N ALA A 999 -36.39 11.85 31.07
CA ALA A 999 -37.36 11.33 30.12
C ALA A 999 -37.33 9.80 30.08
N GLY A 1000 -36.16 9.19 29.84
CA GLY A 1000 -36.04 7.76 29.59
C GLY A 1000 -36.59 7.34 28.23
N GLN A 1001 -36.72 6.04 28.03
CA GLN A 1001 -37.18 5.43 26.78
C GLN A 1001 -38.60 4.90 26.94
N VAL A 1002 -39.48 5.23 25.97
CA VAL A 1002 -40.86 4.72 25.95
C VAL A 1002 -41.00 3.65 24.88
N TYR A 1003 -41.60 2.55 25.31
CA TYR A 1003 -42.05 1.45 24.48
C TYR A 1003 -43.56 1.35 24.57
N LEU A 1004 -44.13 0.83 23.51
CA LEU A 1004 -45.51 0.41 23.47
C LEU A 1004 -45.53 -1.12 23.45
N ALA A 1005 -46.05 -1.72 24.52
CA ALA A 1005 -46.29 -3.14 24.61
C ALA A 1005 -47.71 -3.46 24.13
N CYS A 1006 -47.85 -4.46 23.26
CA CYS A 1006 -49.13 -5.03 22.86
C CYS A 1006 -49.24 -6.42 23.52
N VAL A 1007 -50.05 -6.53 24.56
CA VAL A 1007 -50.20 -7.74 25.39
C VAL A 1007 -51.46 -8.48 24.97
N SER A 1008 -51.38 -9.78 24.69
CA SER A 1008 -52.54 -10.58 24.31
C SER A 1008 -53.56 -10.64 25.46
N GLU A 1009 -54.85 -10.48 25.14
CA GLU A 1009 -55.93 -10.62 26.13
C GLU A 1009 -56.18 -12.09 26.50
N ASP A 1010 -55.80 -13.03 25.63
CA ASP A 1010 -56.12 -14.46 25.76
C ASP A 1010 -54.91 -15.35 26.08
N GLU A 1011 -53.70 -14.92 25.71
CA GLU A 1011 -52.44 -15.68 25.85
C GLU A 1011 -51.39 -14.90 26.65
N ASP A 1012 -50.41 -15.57 27.24
CA ASP A 1012 -49.24 -14.94 27.87
C ASP A 1012 -48.20 -14.56 26.78
N ASP A 1013 -48.62 -13.70 25.86
CA ASP A 1013 -47.83 -13.23 24.71
C ASP A 1013 -47.79 -11.70 24.70
N VAL A 1014 -46.62 -11.13 24.43
CA VAL A 1014 -46.40 -9.70 24.34
C VAL A 1014 -45.44 -9.37 23.20
N VAL A 1015 -45.71 -8.27 22.52
CA VAL A 1015 -44.77 -7.69 21.55
C VAL A 1015 -44.54 -6.22 21.87
N TYR A 1016 -43.33 -5.75 21.57
CA TYR A 1016 -42.91 -4.39 21.89
C TYR A 1016 -42.63 -3.57 20.63
N PHE A 1017 -42.95 -2.29 20.69
CA PHE A 1017 -42.59 -1.29 19.69
C PHE A 1017 -41.88 -0.12 20.38
N ARG A 1018 -40.67 0.18 19.94
CA ARG A 1018 -39.95 1.36 20.44
C ARG A 1018 -40.52 2.63 19.83
N THR A 1019 -40.72 3.64 20.66
CA THR A 1019 -41.29 4.94 20.25
C THR A 1019 -40.21 6.01 20.03
N THR A 1020 -40.61 7.11 19.38
CA THR A 1020 -39.79 8.31 19.16
C THR A 1020 -40.14 9.34 20.24
N ARG A 1021 -39.16 9.85 20.98
CA ARG A 1021 -39.36 10.87 22.02
C ARG A 1021 -39.57 12.26 21.40
N ALA A 1022 -40.29 13.15 22.08
CA ALA A 1022 -40.55 14.50 21.59
C ALA A 1022 -40.54 15.54 22.71
N ILE A 1023 -40.20 16.79 22.37
CA ILE A 1023 -40.20 17.93 23.30
C ILE A 1023 -41.65 18.32 23.63
N ARG A 1024 -41.94 18.53 24.92
CA ARG A 1024 -43.25 18.99 25.42
C ARG A 1024 -43.10 20.06 26.51
N ASN A 1025 -42.80 21.28 26.08
CA ASN A 1025 -42.64 22.44 26.98
C ASN A 1025 -43.93 22.85 27.70
N ASP A 1026 -45.09 22.52 27.14
CA ASP A 1026 -46.39 22.78 27.75
C ASP A 1026 -46.63 21.94 29.01
N VAL A 1027 -46.04 20.74 29.09
CA VAL A 1027 -46.21 19.82 30.23
C VAL A 1027 -45.48 20.33 31.47
N SER A 1028 -44.32 21.00 31.30
CA SER A 1028 -43.57 21.58 32.43
C SER A 1028 -44.28 22.74 33.10
N GLY A 1029 -45.26 23.37 32.42
CA GLY A 1029 -46.16 24.36 33.01
C GLY A 1029 -47.20 23.77 33.97
N ILE A 1030 -47.45 22.45 33.87
CA ILE A 1030 -48.41 21.72 34.71
C ILE A 1030 -47.66 20.93 35.80
N PHE A 1031 -46.58 20.25 35.43
CA PHE A 1031 -45.76 19.42 36.31
C PHE A 1031 -44.34 19.97 36.36
N SER A 1032 -43.92 20.47 37.53
CA SER A 1032 -42.62 21.11 37.70
C SER A 1032 -41.42 20.15 37.63
N ASP A 1033 -41.65 18.85 37.70
CA ASP A 1033 -40.65 17.79 37.57
C ASP A 1033 -40.67 17.09 36.21
N ALA A 1034 -41.52 17.53 35.26
CA ALA A 1034 -41.58 16.95 33.93
C ALA A 1034 -40.28 17.20 33.14
N PRO A 1035 -39.67 16.15 32.57
CA PRO A 1035 -38.48 16.29 31.72
C PRO A 1035 -38.85 16.93 30.38
N LEU A 1036 -37.87 17.58 29.75
CA LEU A 1036 -38.05 18.31 28.49
C LEU A 1036 -38.62 17.45 27.36
N CYS A 1037 -38.13 16.20 27.26
CA CYS A 1037 -38.52 15.23 26.23
C CYS A 1037 -39.55 14.20 26.71
N CYS A 1038 -40.56 14.61 27.48
CA CYS A 1038 -41.61 13.68 27.96
C CYS A 1038 -42.64 13.25 26.91
N GLY A 1039 -42.64 13.83 25.70
CA GLY A 1039 -43.51 13.41 24.60
C GLY A 1039 -43.07 12.11 23.94
N PHE A 1040 -43.98 11.43 23.23
CA PHE A 1040 -43.67 10.28 22.37
C PHE A 1040 -44.58 10.20 21.12
N THR A 1041 -44.09 9.52 20.08
CA THR A 1041 -44.83 9.14 18.86
C THR A 1041 -44.48 7.72 18.42
N ALA A 1042 -45.43 6.97 17.85
CA ALA A 1042 -45.25 5.62 17.35
C ALA A 1042 -46.05 5.40 16.06
N ASN A 1043 -45.41 4.80 15.05
CA ASN A 1043 -46.01 4.42 13.77
C ASN A 1043 -45.93 2.91 13.63
N ILE A 1044 -46.97 2.16 14.00
CA ILE A 1044 -46.86 0.71 14.17
C ILE A 1044 -47.25 -0.02 12.89
N ASN A 1045 -46.37 -0.88 12.40
CA ASN A 1045 -46.68 -1.90 11.40
C ASN A 1045 -46.42 -3.29 11.98
N PHE A 1046 -47.48 -4.06 12.21
CA PHE A 1046 -47.40 -5.39 12.83
C PHE A 1046 -46.77 -6.47 11.93
N ASN A 1047 -46.61 -6.19 10.63
CA ASN A 1047 -45.91 -7.07 9.68
C ASN A 1047 -44.38 -6.87 9.67
N SER A 1048 -43.88 -5.76 10.20
CA SER A 1048 -42.45 -5.44 10.18
C SER A 1048 -41.73 -5.98 11.41
N GLY A 1049 -40.62 -6.69 11.23
CA GLY A 1049 -39.77 -7.21 12.32
C GLY A 1049 -39.96 -8.69 12.57
N PHE A 1050 -40.25 -9.08 13.83
CA PHE A 1050 -40.39 -10.48 14.25
C PHE A 1050 -41.35 -11.30 13.36
N SER A 1051 -40.97 -12.54 13.00
CA SER A 1051 -41.67 -13.34 11.97
C SER A 1051 -43.00 -13.96 12.41
N LYS A 1052 -43.31 -14.02 13.72
CA LYS A 1052 -44.56 -14.62 14.21
C LYS A 1052 -45.77 -13.75 13.82
N PRO A 1053 -46.80 -14.31 13.15
CA PRO A 1053 -48.05 -13.60 12.88
C PRO A 1053 -48.85 -13.42 14.17
N LEU A 1054 -49.46 -12.24 14.35
CA LEU A 1054 -50.29 -11.92 15.51
C LEU A 1054 -51.77 -12.11 15.18
N ASN A 1055 -52.49 -12.78 16.09
CA ASN A 1055 -53.91 -13.11 15.93
C ASN A 1055 -54.64 -12.94 17.26
N GLY A 1056 -55.80 -12.28 17.25
CA GLY A 1056 -56.62 -12.04 18.43
C GLY A 1056 -56.58 -10.60 18.94
N ASN A 1057 -57.00 -10.39 20.17
CA ASN A 1057 -57.08 -9.07 20.80
C ASN A 1057 -55.82 -8.77 21.59
N TYR A 1058 -55.20 -7.61 21.35
CA TYR A 1058 -54.03 -7.15 22.05
C TYR A 1058 -54.30 -5.80 22.72
N ARG A 1059 -54.01 -5.72 24.02
CA ARG A 1059 -54.10 -4.49 24.81
C ARG A 1059 -52.81 -3.69 24.69
N MET A 1060 -52.96 -2.42 24.36
CA MET A 1060 -51.85 -1.46 24.28
C MET A 1060 -51.45 -1.00 25.70
N SER A 1061 -50.15 -0.95 25.97
CA SER A 1061 -49.61 -0.54 27.28
C SER A 1061 -48.34 0.30 27.08
N LEU A 1062 -48.19 1.38 27.83
CA LEU A 1062 -46.97 2.19 27.83
C LEU A 1062 -45.96 1.61 28.81
N VAL A 1063 -44.72 1.46 28.37
CA VAL A 1063 -43.60 1.05 29.21
C VAL A 1063 -42.55 2.17 29.14
N ASN A 1064 -42.20 2.78 30.26
CA ASN A 1064 -41.16 3.80 30.32
C ASN A 1064 -39.99 3.33 31.17
N ILE A 1065 -38.79 3.31 30.59
CA ILE A 1065 -37.56 2.88 31.25
C ILE A 1065 -36.67 4.09 31.47
N VAL A 1066 -36.34 4.38 32.73
CA VAL A 1066 -35.44 5.45 33.14
C VAL A 1066 -34.35 4.85 34.01
N ASN A 1067 -33.12 4.80 33.48
CA ASN A 1067 -31.99 4.11 34.12
C ASN A 1067 -32.38 2.66 34.46
N ASP A 1068 -32.29 2.26 35.72
CA ASP A 1068 -32.64 0.91 36.19
C ASP A 1068 -34.12 0.75 36.57
N THR A 1069 -34.97 1.77 36.38
CA THR A 1069 -36.38 1.78 36.79
C THR A 1069 -37.33 1.62 35.59
N VAL A 1070 -38.32 0.73 35.72
CA VAL A 1070 -39.34 0.44 34.70
C VAL A 1070 -40.73 0.81 35.21
N GLY A 1071 -41.43 1.69 34.49
CA GLY A 1071 -42.85 1.99 34.71
C GLY A 1071 -43.72 1.33 33.64
N VAL A 1072 -44.78 0.62 34.05
CA VAL A 1072 -45.74 -0.03 33.14
C VAL A 1072 -47.14 0.53 33.38
N MET A 1073 -47.78 1.02 32.32
CA MET A 1073 -49.11 1.61 32.34
C MET A 1073 -50.02 1.00 31.27
N PRO A 1074 -50.92 0.06 31.63
CA PRO A 1074 -51.92 -0.49 30.71
C PRO A 1074 -52.90 0.60 30.25
N LEU A 1075 -53.16 0.66 28.95
CA LEU A 1075 -54.14 1.58 28.37
C LEU A 1075 -55.51 0.90 28.28
N ASN A 1076 -56.55 1.73 28.17
CA ASN A 1076 -57.90 1.27 27.87
C ASN A 1076 -58.11 0.99 26.37
N ILE A 1077 -57.05 0.81 25.58
CA ILE A 1077 -57.09 0.66 24.11
C ILE A 1077 -56.74 -0.78 23.74
N ILE A 1078 -57.57 -1.40 22.90
CA ILE A 1078 -57.38 -2.75 22.37
C ILE A 1078 -57.35 -2.68 20.84
N VAL A 1079 -56.41 -3.43 20.25
CA VAL A 1079 -56.31 -3.68 18.82
C VAL A 1079 -56.67 -5.14 18.53
N GLU A 1080 -57.58 -5.35 17.57
CA GLU A 1080 -57.91 -6.68 17.04
C GLU A 1080 -57.04 -6.96 15.81
N LEU A 1081 -56.29 -8.06 15.83
CA LEU A 1081 -55.36 -8.45 14.77
C LEU A 1081 -55.76 -9.80 14.16
N LYS A 1082 -55.58 -9.92 12.84
CA LYS A 1082 -55.64 -11.19 12.11
C LYS A 1082 -54.49 -11.24 11.11
N ASP A 1083 -53.62 -12.23 11.21
CA ASP A 1083 -52.39 -12.36 10.42
C ASP A 1083 -51.57 -11.05 10.43
N SER A 1084 -51.42 -10.45 11.62
CA SER A 1084 -50.75 -9.15 11.82
C SER A 1084 -51.39 -7.96 11.08
N VAL A 1085 -52.66 -8.07 10.69
CA VAL A 1085 -53.43 -6.99 10.07
C VAL A 1085 -54.48 -6.45 11.04
N VAL A 1086 -54.49 -5.13 11.24
CA VAL A 1086 -55.47 -4.43 12.08
C VAL A 1086 -56.88 -4.58 11.50
N GLN A 1087 -57.78 -5.17 12.28
CA GLN A 1087 -59.20 -5.32 11.95
C GLN A 1087 -60.04 -4.20 12.57
N SER A 1088 -59.79 -3.89 13.84
CA SER A 1088 -60.51 -2.84 14.58
C SER A 1088 -59.67 -2.29 15.75
N LEU A 1089 -59.97 -1.06 16.18
CA LEU A 1089 -59.51 -0.46 17.43
C LEU A 1089 -60.70 -0.03 18.27
N PHE A 1090 -60.68 -0.35 19.56
CA PHE A 1090 -61.75 0.02 20.49
C PHE A 1090 -61.25 0.18 21.93
N THR A 1091 -62.07 0.78 22.79
CA THR A 1091 -61.73 0.99 24.20
C THR A 1091 -62.41 -0.01 25.14
N GLN A 1092 -61.69 -0.47 26.16
CA GLN A 1092 -62.21 -1.28 27.26
C GLN A 1092 -61.52 -0.92 28.58
N ASP A 1093 -62.31 -0.73 29.63
CA ASP A 1093 -61.82 -0.37 30.97
C ASP A 1093 -60.78 -1.35 31.51
N VAL A 1094 -59.75 -0.81 32.17
CA VAL A 1094 -58.68 -1.58 32.80
C VAL A 1094 -59.08 -1.86 34.26
N THR A 1095 -59.38 -3.12 34.58
CA THR A 1095 -59.59 -3.56 35.96
C THR A 1095 -58.25 -3.76 36.69
N ALA A 1096 -58.27 -3.80 38.02
CA ALA A 1096 -57.05 -4.06 38.80
C ALA A 1096 -56.39 -5.41 38.47
N GLU A 1097 -57.19 -6.43 38.15
CA GLU A 1097 -56.72 -7.76 37.73
C GLU A 1097 -56.03 -7.73 36.36
N ILE A 1098 -56.62 -7.02 35.40
CA ILE A 1098 -56.01 -6.82 34.07
C ILE A 1098 -54.70 -6.03 34.20
N ALA A 1099 -54.69 -5.00 35.04
CA ALA A 1099 -53.50 -4.18 35.25
C ALA A 1099 -52.33 -4.98 35.84
N GLU A 1100 -52.61 -5.87 36.81
CA GLU A 1100 -51.58 -6.73 37.40
C GLU A 1100 -51.10 -7.78 36.40
N ARG A 1101 -52.01 -8.43 35.66
CA ARG A 1101 -51.65 -9.39 34.59
C ARG A 1101 -50.75 -8.77 33.54
N VAL A 1102 -51.08 -7.58 33.04
CA VAL A 1102 -50.26 -6.88 32.04
C VAL A 1102 -48.87 -6.58 32.60
N LYS A 1103 -48.77 -6.14 33.85
CA LYS A 1103 -47.48 -5.90 34.49
C LYS A 1103 -46.67 -7.18 34.62
N ASP A 1104 -47.29 -8.27 35.06
CA ASP A 1104 -46.62 -9.56 35.21
C ASP A 1104 -46.08 -10.06 33.87
N ILE A 1105 -46.85 -9.96 32.78
CA ILE A 1105 -46.39 -10.38 31.44
C ILE A 1105 -45.28 -9.49 30.91
N VAL A 1106 -45.37 -8.17 31.10
CA VAL A 1106 -44.36 -7.22 30.62
C VAL A 1106 -43.06 -7.30 31.43
N LEU A 1107 -43.14 -7.64 32.72
CA LEU A 1107 -42.00 -7.74 33.61
C LEU A 1107 -41.43 -9.16 33.71
N ALA A 1108 -42.11 -10.18 33.18
CA ALA A 1108 -41.62 -11.56 33.14
C ALA A 1108 -40.36 -11.63 32.28
#